data_AF-A0A4R2RRB3-F1
#
_entry.id   AF-A0A4R2RRB3-F1
#
_cell.length_a   1.000
_cell.length_b   1.000
_cell.length_c   1.000
_cell.angle_alpha   90.00
_cell.angle_beta   90.00
_cell.angle_gamma   90.00
#
_symmetry.space_group_name_H-M   'P 1'
#
loop_
_entity.id
_entity.type
_entity.pdbx_description
1 polymer ?
#
loop_
_entity_poly.entity_id
_entity_poly.type
_entity_poly.pdbx_seq_one_letter_code
_entity_poly.pdbx_strand_id
1 'polypeptide(L)'
;MDLFRIHPAIGIARVGNSREHVIAPESMAGRTDSADPTLMGGLPIRAGTERDVVSASDLRDTSGALKRHAARFRIFQYDDAGLGEAWPRGDGTEIAIGATVGGKTVSDIVWTVHVANKKANTFILVEDPLKSPGVDNVPGIGGFENGLLPTIRNPDFANTGSGQPPIDKRIDTLNQPDRVRRLTIDPGPRAISGANTPEVRFDRATTASYCDPRTGEIVSLAAYPKSFPRDSFKDMDLDAPAGPIDTLGELQTDEKGRLLVLAGYGRAVGWKINGAAPLDDDVNNDQWFDDTSDGPVTATIVFEDGSHVEAQHAWVATTDPSVAPQILNIVSLWDDIYDCWVRNLDLAPALYADGDYKPDFRPSFDDDLQPIFRSVALQQWIANLSNAGASAHARVGAITAIDDPGSTEISGLVATFRNPFTDGDQDNTALMPLVLGDANESFLTLRKTQYFMLTQWDKGSQGFHPGPGPALGPGEYLDKATLVNCLGGRFSPGIDLTFTMRESALYVQPWQTSGYGPFRIHRTLLDYAALPADTPVLGCGYVPRHAEANGLEPGDLTKFLALPWHTDYNSCATHPPSPNPAGNRKVFWSWPAQRPVAVYAATDVSLLDTTDGAGNPIKQPILGTQRWSMRGQGTDSGKPENWGRYQDREDILDNWHRLGVVVQAPAVDNSGIDMPADWYLEVQSQLRDTGLTPVVPFPNYATETDADTLDPRQLFYQLLNVDDHPQVLGDARNYVDYWLNWAQDFSNGTTATPVDQRFFPYTEQAFKDRLELIYQELVDVADTARPYDPDQFIKTHADVVIRIKQMAPFNLVDGAWLRNIGRTGPIDEVRSLLFSVWMDEVGDGDVSMNHCNIYRDLCHSVGYYPAPIESQDFAFDLTFLDSAFTVPAFQLAISQFSEDYYPELIGMTLQLEWEVVDLKPTRDLLEYFNVDPHFYVMHIGIDNAVNGHGQRAADAVGLYLNEMRRTGGEEAVQTGWRRIWNGFVAFGSIGTFGQDLQDLITTPPTLREQMIALIERKADFGSRNHQEYKIGDCRINDWFDRPSEFLDALEQQSWLTPGDWANSRFRQLLEFMGGPMFRVFTQDEIDLWDAYTVQLGRPKPTPPIPEPRPPARAMADVIDQLRPVQQGSTGHQGALLADAQGMAHTVAWWFALPGEEGTHALMAALASPLNQLITPGEPGNSRFLSQLIAPSGPMGSFFDLPARAPNVGSCRDVVYRWITARCPLPAPTFLSLRLNTPAAKREGHATGRVVGMGTIH
;
A
#
# COMPACT_ATOMS: atom_id res chain seq x y z
N MET A 1 -12.79 -48.21 -8.11
CA MET A 1 -13.42 -48.02 -6.79
C MET A 1 -14.22 -46.74 -6.89
N ASP A 2 -15.49 -46.74 -6.51
CA ASP A 2 -16.30 -45.52 -6.57
C ASP A 2 -15.66 -44.39 -5.74
N LEU A 3 -15.55 -43.19 -6.31
CA LEU A 3 -14.87 -42.05 -5.71
C LEU A 3 -15.89 -41.14 -5.02
N PHE A 4 -15.74 -40.90 -3.71
CA PHE A 4 -16.66 -40.06 -2.94
C PHE A 4 -16.00 -38.78 -2.49
N ARG A 5 -16.70 -37.66 -2.58
CA ARG A 5 -16.18 -36.33 -2.25
C ARG A 5 -17.18 -35.54 -1.43
N ILE A 6 -16.71 -34.84 -0.41
CA ILE A 6 -17.53 -33.92 0.39
C ILE A 6 -17.61 -32.57 -0.34
N HIS A 7 -18.81 -31.99 -0.45
CA HIS A 7 -19.04 -30.65 -1.00
C HIS A 7 -19.93 -29.81 -0.06
N PRO A 8 -19.69 -28.50 0.07
CA PRO A 8 -18.61 -27.76 -0.59
C PRO A 8 -17.22 -28.18 -0.07
N ALA A 9 -16.18 -28.05 -0.88
CA ALA A 9 -14.80 -28.35 -0.53
C ALA A 9 -14.30 -27.45 0.62
N ILE A 10 -14.79 -26.22 0.67
CA ILE A 10 -14.62 -25.26 1.76
C ILE A 10 -16.01 -24.71 2.10
N GLY A 11 -16.56 -25.08 3.25
CA GLY A 11 -17.84 -24.57 3.74
C GLY A 11 -17.66 -23.34 4.63
N ILE A 12 -18.62 -22.41 4.55
CA ILE A 12 -18.61 -21.16 5.32
C ILE A 12 -19.82 -21.13 6.25
N ALA A 13 -19.55 -21.09 7.54
CA ALA A 13 -20.52 -20.85 8.59
C ALA A 13 -20.31 -19.44 9.17
N ARG A 14 -21.36 -18.81 9.69
CA ARG A 14 -21.27 -17.42 10.18
C ARG A 14 -21.84 -17.29 11.58
N VAL A 15 -21.15 -16.51 12.41
CA VAL A 15 -21.56 -16.22 13.78
C VAL A 15 -22.87 -15.43 13.83
N GLY A 16 -23.55 -15.54 14.97
CA GLY A 16 -24.84 -14.92 15.26
C GLY A 16 -25.16 -15.16 16.73
N ASN A 17 -25.83 -14.22 17.41
CA ASN A 17 -26.07 -14.33 18.84
C ASN A 17 -27.31 -15.17 19.21
N SER A 18 -28.05 -15.68 18.22
CA SER A 18 -29.18 -16.59 18.43
C SER A 18 -28.75 -18.06 18.57
N ARG A 19 -29.57 -18.83 19.30
CA ARG A 19 -29.49 -20.30 19.30
C ARG A 19 -30.11 -20.92 18.04
N GLU A 20 -31.04 -20.22 17.41
CA GLU A 20 -31.60 -20.62 16.12
C GLU A 20 -30.59 -20.32 14.99
N HIS A 21 -30.79 -20.99 13.85
CA HIS A 21 -29.92 -20.86 12.69
C HIS A 21 -30.71 -20.87 11.39
N VAL A 22 -30.03 -20.46 10.33
CA VAL A 22 -30.39 -20.66 8.92
C VAL A 22 -29.25 -21.42 8.26
N ILE A 23 -29.47 -22.00 7.08
CA ILE A 23 -28.43 -22.68 6.31
C ILE A 23 -27.75 -21.62 5.42
N ALA A 24 -26.42 -21.67 5.36
CA ALA A 24 -25.63 -20.76 4.53
C ALA A 24 -26.10 -20.80 3.06
N PRO A 25 -25.92 -19.71 2.30
CA PRO A 25 -26.36 -19.65 0.91
C PRO A 25 -25.73 -20.76 0.04
N GLU A 26 -26.58 -21.44 -0.73
CA GLU A 26 -26.15 -22.44 -1.72
C GLU A 26 -26.45 -22.00 -3.17
N SER A 27 -26.87 -20.75 -3.34
CA SER A 27 -26.99 -20.07 -4.64
C SER A 27 -25.97 -18.93 -4.69
N MET A 28 -25.58 -18.51 -5.89
CA MET A 28 -24.55 -17.48 -6.07
C MET A 28 -25.14 -16.06 -5.96
N ALA A 29 -24.54 -15.20 -5.13
CA ALA A 29 -24.89 -13.78 -5.08
C ALA A 29 -24.95 -13.15 -6.47
N GLY A 30 -25.99 -12.35 -6.73
CA GLY A 30 -26.16 -11.67 -8.01
C GLY A 30 -26.52 -12.57 -9.20
N ARG A 31 -26.79 -13.87 -9.03
CA ARG A 31 -27.27 -14.76 -10.10
C ARG A 31 -28.77 -15.05 -10.02
N THR A 32 -29.39 -15.41 -11.14
CA THR A 32 -30.83 -15.74 -11.22
C THR A 32 -31.10 -17.24 -10.98
N ASP A 33 -30.28 -17.89 -10.15
CA ASP A 33 -30.30 -19.33 -9.88
C ASP A 33 -30.89 -19.69 -8.51
N SER A 34 -31.56 -18.73 -7.87
CA SER A 34 -32.38 -18.95 -6.68
C SER A 34 -33.51 -19.95 -6.95
N ALA A 35 -33.96 -20.65 -5.91
CA ALA A 35 -35.14 -21.51 -5.97
C ALA A 35 -36.43 -20.72 -6.23
N ASP A 36 -36.48 -19.47 -5.78
CA ASP A 36 -37.52 -18.51 -6.14
C ASP A 36 -37.05 -17.68 -7.35
N PRO A 37 -37.69 -17.81 -8.53
CA PRO A 37 -37.27 -17.12 -9.75
C PRO A 37 -37.44 -15.60 -9.69
N THR A 38 -38.11 -15.07 -8.65
CA THR A 38 -38.23 -13.62 -8.41
C THR A 38 -37.05 -13.05 -7.62
N LEU A 39 -36.22 -13.92 -7.03
CA LEU A 39 -35.09 -13.56 -6.18
C LEU A 39 -33.76 -13.86 -6.87
N MET A 40 -32.80 -12.98 -6.63
CA MET A 40 -31.40 -13.25 -6.93
C MET A 40 -30.80 -14.17 -5.87
N GLY A 41 -29.80 -14.96 -6.25
CA GLY A 41 -29.08 -15.86 -5.37
C GLY A 41 -28.30 -15.14 -4.27
N GLY A 42 -27.72 -15.94 -3.37
CA GLY A 42 -26.95 -15.47 -2.22
C GLY A 42 -27.75 -15.40 -0.91
N LEU A 43 -29.08 -15.58 -0.90
CA LEU A 43 -29.82 -15.66 0.36
C LEU A 43 -29.58 -16.98 1.11
N PRO A 44 -29.50 -16.94 2.46
CA PRO A 44 -29.56 -18.14 3.29
C PRO A 44 -30.86 -18.94 3.08
N ILE A 45 -30.81 -20.23 3.40
CA ILE A 45 -31.96 -21.14 3.32
C ILE A 45 -32.57 -21.32 4.72
N ARG A 46 -33.90 -21.33 4.82
CA ARG A 46 -34.62 -21.59 6.07
C ARG A 46 -34.26 -22.98 6.58
N ALA A 47 -33.90 -23.07 7.85
CA ALA A 47 -33.59 -24.35 8.50
C ALA A 47 -34.75 -25.35 8.36
N GLY A 48 -34.42 -26.62 8.11
CA GLY A 48 -35.40 -27.69 7.89
C GLY A 48 -36.05 -27.72 6.50
N THR A 49 -35.61 -26.85 5.57
CA THR A 49 -36.06 -26.88 4.18
C THR A 49 -34.92 -27.26 3.23
N GLU A 50 -35.24 -27.78 2.04
CA GLU A 50 -34.21 -28.14 1.06
C GLU A 50 -33.61 -26.89 0.40
N ARG A 51 -34.45 -25.92 -0.02
CA ARG A 51 -34.03 -24.72 -0.78
C ARG A 51 -34.87 -23.46 -0.53
N ASP A 52 -35.76 -23.44 0.46
CA ASP A 52 -36.62 -22.27 0.67
C ASP A 52 -35.79 -21.14 1.30
N VAL A 53 -35.57 -20.06 0.57
CA VAL A 53 -34.75 -18.93 1.03
C VAL A 53 -35.44 -18.14 2.15
N VAL A 54 -34.63 -17.48 2.98
CA VAL A 54 -35.12 -16.64 4.09
C VAL A 54 -35.83 -15.38 3.59
N SER A 55 -36.86 -14.98 4.31
CA SER A 55 -37.46 -13.63 4.24
C SER A 55 -36.89 -12.73 5.34
N ALA A 56 -37.21 -11.44 5.33
CA ALA A 56 -36.71 -10.49 6.32
C ALA A 56 -37.05 -10.91 7.77
N SER A 57 -38.24 -11.46 8.04
CA SER A 57 -38.61 -11.96 9.37
C SER A 57 -37.89 -13.24 9.81
N ASP A 58 -37.25 -13.98 8.89
CA ASP A 58 -36.53 -15.22 9.21
C ASP A 58 -35.13 -14.95 9.79
N LEU A 59 -34.56 -13.75 9.60
CA LEU A 59 -33.17 -13.40 9.92
C LEU A 59 -32.85 -13.34 11.42
N ARG A 60 -33.87 -13.05 12.24
CA ARG A 60 -33.75 -12.94 13.69
C ARG A 60 -34.71 -13.91 14.37
N ASP A 61 -34.36 -14.36 15.57
CA ASP A 61 -35.27 -15.15 16.39
C ASP A 61 -36.32 -14.27 17.09
N THR A 62 -37.22 -14.92 17.83
CA THR A 62 -38.31 -14.24 18.55
C THR A 62 -37.84 -13.28 19.65
N SER A 63 -36.59 -13.40 20.12
CA SER A 63 -35.97 -12.45 21.07
C SER A 63 -35.33 -11.25 20.37
N GLY A 64 -35.21 -11.29 19.03
CA GLY A 64 -34.51 -10.31 18.22
C GLY A 64 -33.03 -10.61 18.03
N ALA A 65 -32.53 -11.78 18.45
CA ALA A 65 -31.13 -12.16 18.22
C ALA A 65 -30.92 -12.60 16.77
N LEU A 66 -29.78 -12.26 16.19
CA LEU A 66 -29.38 -12.59 14.82
C LEU A 66 -29.07 -14.09 14.71
N LYS A 67 -29.69 -14.76 13.74
CA LYS A 67 -29.49 -16.19 13.50
C LYS A 67 -28.12 -16.49 12.90
N ARG A 68 -27.52 -17.60 13.32
CA ARG A 68 -26.26 -18.12 12.77
C ARG A 68 -26.48 -18.72 11.39
N HIS A 69 -25.44 -18.73 10.55
CA HIS A 69 -25.47 -19.49 9.29
C HIS A 69 -24.73 -20.82 9.47
N ALA A 70 -25.42 -21.93 9.17
CA ALA A 70 -24.86 -23.27 9.20
C ALA A 70 -24.30 -23.66 7.82
N ALA A 71 -23.04 -24.11 7.76
CA ALA A 71 -22.49 -24.70 6.55
C ALA A 71 -23.06 -26.12 6.38
N ARG A 72 -23.72 -26.40 5.25
CA ARG A 72 -24.29 -27.72 4.94
C ARG A 72 -23.37 -28.51 4.01
N PHE A 73 -22.92 -29.67 4.46
CA PHE A 73 -22.05 -30.57 3.69
C PHE A 73 -22.80 -31.81 3.20
N ARG A 74 -22.51 -32.21 1.97
CA ARG A 74 -23.07 -33.37 1.28
C ARG A 74 -21.95 -34.23 0.72
N ILE A 75 -22.23 -35.51 0.48
CA ILE A 75 -21.29 -36.42 -0.18
C ILE A 75 -21.76 -36.65 -1.61
N PHE A 76 -20.84 -36.64 -2.57
CA PHE A 76 -21.11 -36.92 -3.98
C PHE A 76 -20.22 -38.08 -4.46
N GLN A 77 -20.81 -39.00 -5.21
CA GLN A 77 -20.12 -40.07 -5.92
C GLN A 77 -19.75 -39.61 -7.33
N TYR A 78 -18.55 -39.98 -7.78
CA TYR A 78 -18.00 -39.71 -9.11
C TYR A 78 -17.51 -41.02 -9.77
N ASP A 79 -17.51 -41.06 -11.10
CA ASP A 79 -17.02 -42.22 -11.85
C ASP A 79 -15.48 -42.31 -11.82
N ASP A 80 -14.94 -43.49 -11.52
CA ASP A 80 -13.49 -43.74 -11.35
C ASP A 80 -12.76 -44.09 -12.66
N ALA A 81 -13.18 -43.52 -13.79
CA ALA A 81 -12.68 -43.91 -15.12
C ALA A 81 -11.24 -43.39 -15.41
N GLY A 82 -10.25 -43.82 -14.61
CA GLY A 82 -8.84 -43.78 -14.96
C GLY A 82 -8.15 -42.41 -14.87
N LEU A 83 -8.09 -41.84 -13.66
CA LEU A 83 -7.21 -40.75 -13.17
C LEU A 83 -6.44 -39.93 -14.22
N GLY A 84 -7.20 -39.17 -15.00
CA GLY A 84 -6.79 -38.00 -15.78
C GLY A 84 -7.94 -37.00 -15.75
N GLU A 85 -8.27 -36.50 -14.55
CA GLU A 85 -9.47 -35.71 -14.32
C GLU A 85 -9.36 -34.29 -14.91
N ALA A 86 -10.46 -33.81 -15.47
CA ALA A 86 -10.65 -32.43 -15.93
C ALA A 86 -11.76 -31.76 -15.11
N TRP A 87 -11.79 -30.42 -15.10
CA TRP A 87 -12.83 -29.63 -14.46
C TRP A 87 -13.54 -28.75 -15.50
N PRO A 88 -14.88 -28.60 -15.44
CA PRO A 88 -15.80 -29.34 -14.57
C PRO A 88 -16.02 -30.78 -15.05
N ARG A 89 -16.41 -31.67 -14.12
CA ARG A 89 -16.73 -33.07 -14.41
C ARG A 89 -18.19 -33.31 -14.76
N GLY A 90 -19.12 -32.68 -14.04
CA GLY A 90 -20.56 -32.82 -14.29
C GLY A 90 -21.22 -34.15 -13.89
N ASP A 91 -20.48 -35.21 -13.57
CA ASP A 91 -20.98 -36.56 -13.29
C ASP A 91 -21.29 -36.86 -11.81
N GLY A 92 -21.08 -35.88 -10.92
CA GLY A 92 -21.28 -36.05 -9.47
C GLY A 92 -22.75 -36.33 -9.10
N THR A 93 -23.00 -37.42 -8.36
CA THR A 93 -24.33 -37.77 -7.85
C THR A 93 -24.34 -37.77 -6.32
N GLU A 94 -25.32 -37.09 -5.71
CA GLU A 94 -25.40 -36.99 -4.25
C GLU A 94 -25.68 -38.35 -3.59
N ILE A 95 -24.95 -38.63 -2.50
CA ILE A 95 -25.10 -39.80 -1.64
C ILE A 95 -25.64 -39.38 -0.28
N ALA A 96 -26.75 -39.98 0.12
CA ALA A 96 -27.42 -39.79 1.40
C ALA A 96 -27.72 -41.14 2.06
N ILE A 97 -28.14 -41.13 3.32
CA ILE A 97 -28.63 -42.35 4.00
C ILE A 97 -29.80 -42.94 3.19
N GLY A 98 -29.72 -44.25 2.92
CA GLY A 98 -30.67 -44.97 2.05
C GLY A 98 -30.30 -45.01 0.57
N ALA A 99 -29.28 -44.29 0.11
CA ALA A 99 -28.81 -44.37 -1.28
C ALA A 99 -28.19 -45.74 -1.58
N THR A 100 -28.30 -46.22 -2.83
CA THR A 100 -27.67 -47.47 -3.27
C THR A 100 -26.43 -47.16 -4.13
N VAL A 101 -25.25 -47.62 -3.69
CA VAL A 101 -23.97 -47.45 -4.40
C VAL A 101 -23.32 -48.81 -4.60
N GLY A 102 -22.95 -49.14 -5.85
CA GLY A 102 -22.31 -50.42 -6.16
C GLY A 102 -23.14 -51.66 -5.73
N GLY A 103 -24.47 -51.53 -5.64
CA GLY A 103 -25.38 -52.58 -5.15
C GLY A 103 -25.50 -52.68 -3.62
N LYS A 104 -24.90 -51.75 -2.87
CA LYS A 104 -24.97 -51.67 -1.40
C LYS A 104 -25.77 -50.44 -0.97
N THR A 105 -26.61 -50.59 0.05
CA THR A 105 -27.38 -49.48 0.62
C THR A 105 -26.59 -48.79 1.72
N VAL A 106 -26.53 -47.47 1.68
CA VAL A 106 -25.95 -46.65 2.76
C VAL A 106 -26.87 -46.71 3.97
N SER A 107 -26.37 -47.27 5.07
CA SER A 107 -27.08 -47.39 6.34
C SER A 107 -26.83 -46.21 7.27
N ASP A 108 -25.64 -45.61 7.20
CA ASP A 108 -25.25 -44.47 8.04
C ASP A 108 -24.16 -43.64 7.35
N ILE A 109 -24.04 -42.38 7.76
CA ILE A 109 -22.93 -41.50 7.41
C ILE A 109 -22.38 -40.93 8.73
N VAL A 110 -21.12 -41.26 9.03
CA VAL A 110 -20.45 -40.80 10.24
C VAL A 110 -19.52 -39.64 9.87
N TRP A 111 -19.83 -38.46 10.37
CA TRP A 111 -19.03 -37.25 10.15
C TRP A 111 -18.06 -37.03 11.29
N THR A 112 -16.88 -36.49 11.00
CA THR A 112 -15.95 -35.95 12.00
C THR A 112 -15.50 -34.56 11.59
N VAL A 113 -15.57 -33.62 12.52
CA VAL A 113 -15.13 -32.24 12.33
C VAL A 113 -14.22 -31.85 13.48
N HIS A 114 -13.13 -31.15 13.19
CA HIS A 114 -12.22 -30.65 14.22
C HIS A 114 -11.91 -29.18 13.94
N VAL A 115 -12.58 -28.26 14.64
CA VAL A 115 -12.32 -26.82 14.53
C VAL A 115 -11.46 -26.32 15.69
N ALA A 116 -10.64 -25.30 15.44
CA ALA A 116 -9.88 -24.59 16.46
C ALA A 116 -9.73 -23.10 16.10
N ASN A 117 -9.36 -22.27 17.08
CA ASN A 117 -8.98 -20.87 16.86
C ASN A 117 -7.53 -20.64 17.32
N LYS A 118 -6.66 -20.24 16.39
CA LYS A 118 -5.25 -19.94 16.65
C LYS A 118 -4.88 -18.46 16.52
N LYS A 119 -5.87 -17.56 16.41
CA LYS A 119 -5.63 -16.12 16.15
C LYS A 119 -4.76 -15.45 17.22
N ALA A 120 -4.90 -15.82 18.49
CA ALA A 120 -4.08 -15.27 19.57
C ALA A 120 -2.65 -15.85 19.60
N ASN A 121 -2.40 -16.96 18.88
CA ASN A 121 -1.10 -17.64 18.77
C ASN A 121 -0.61 -17.68 17.31
N THR A 122 -0.45 -16.51 16.69
CA THR A 122 0.00 -16.40 15.30
C THR A 122 0.88 -15.16 15.10
N PHE A 123 1.25 -14.93 13.84
CA PHE A 123 1.96 -13.74 13.39
C PHE A 123 1.02 -12.52 13.35
N ILE A 124 1.59 -11.34 13.59
CA ILE A 124 0.96 -10.05 13.31
C ILE A 124 0.80 -9.94 11.79
N LEU A 125 -0.38 -9.52 11.33
CA LEU A 125 -0.54 -9.13 9.94
C LEU A 125 -0.05 -7.70 9.77
N VAL A 126 0.98 -7.51 8.96
CA VAL A 126 1.46 -6.17 8.60
C VAL A 126 0.65 -5.69 7.40
N GLU A 127 -0.06 -4.58 7.58
CA GLU A 127 -0.85 -3.93 6.52
C GLU A 127 -0.10 -2.75 5.89
N ASP A 128 0.63 -2.01 6.73
CA ASP A 128 1.40 -0.82 6.39
C ASP A 128 2.77 -0.88 7.09
N PRO A 129 3.88 -0.99 6.33
CA PRO A 129 5.23 -1.01 6.89
C PRO A 129 5.59 0.24 7.70
N LEU A 130 5.00 1.40 7.37
CA LEU A 130 5.26 2.67 8.05
C LEU A 130 4.64 2.71 9.44
N LYS A 131 3.48 2.06 9.62
CA LYS A 131 2.79 1.93 10.92
C LYS A 131 3.33 0.80 11.78
N SER A 132 4.08 -0.13 11.19
CA SER A 132 4.77 -1.23 11.88
C SER A 132 6.25 -1.26 11.49
N PRO A 133 7.06 -0.27 11.92
CA PRO A 133 8.46 -0.16 11.49
C PRO A 133 9.30 -1.34 12.00
N GLY A 134 9.95 -2.05 11.09
CA GLY A 134 10.85 -3.17 11.38
C GLY A 134 11.32 -3.86 10.12
N VAL A 135 12.58 -4.30 10.08
CA VAL A 135 13.19 -4.95 8.89
C VAL A 135 12.43 -6.22 8.46
N ASP A 136 11.69 -6.84 9.39
CA ASP A 136 10.92 -8.07 9.15
C ASP A 136 9.42 -7.82 8.88
N ASN A 137 8.97 -6.55 8.88
CA ASN A 137 7.55 -6.21 8.76
C ASN A 137 7.18 -5.94 7.30
N VAL A 138 7.26 -6.98 6.48
CA VAL A 138 6.83 -6.95 5.07
C VAL A 138 5.35 -7.35 4.99
N PRO A 139 4.49 -6.60 4.28
CA PRO A 139 3.05 -6.87 4.24
C PRO A 139 2.66 -8.18 3.54
N GLY A 140 1.51 -8.71 3.93
CA GLY A 140 0.89 -9.88 3.31
C GLY A 140 1.80 -11.11 3.25
N ILE A 141 1.80 -11.80 2.11
CA ILE A 141 2.61 -13.01 1.89
C ILE A 141 4.11 -12.71 1.82
N GLY A 142 4.49 -11.49 1.44
CA GLY A 142 5.89 -11.03 1.36
C GLY A 142 6.64 -11.19 2.68
N GLY A 143 5.91 -11.04 3.81
CA GLY A 143 6.42 -11.26 5.17
C GLY A 143 6.93 -12.66 5.47
N PHE A 144 6.65 -13.64 4.60
CA PHE A 144 7.05 -15.03 4.76
C PHE A 144 8.07 -15.49 3.70
N GLU A 145 8.58 -14.60 2.87
CA GLU A 145 9.55 -14.93 1.82
C GLU A 145 10.99 -15.01 2.34
N ASN A 146 11.84 -15.80 1.69
CA ASN A 146 13.29 -15.81 1.93
C ASN A 146 13.73 -16.03 3.40
N GLY A 147 12.92 -16.76 4.18
CA GLY A 147 13.18 -17.01 5.60
C GLY A 147 12.75 -15.89 6.54
N LEU A 148 12.04 -14.88 6.03
CA LEU A 148 11.37 -13.87 6.85
C LEU A 148 10.17 -14.49 7.57
N LEU A 149 9.88 -13.94 8.74
CA LEU A 149 8.71 -14.25 9.53
C LEU A 149 8.26 -12.92 10.14
N PRO A 150 6.99 -12.51 10.09
CA PRO A 150 6.56 -11.28 10.77
C PRO A 150 6.70 -11.41 12.29
N THR A 151 6.47 -10.33 13.01
CA THR A 151 6.36 -10.36 14.48
C THR A 151 5.16 -11.22 14.92
N ILE A 152 5.11 -11.65 16.18
CA ILE A 152 4.01 -12.49 16.69
C ILE A 152 3.07 -11.70 17.59
N ARG A 153 1.79 -12.04 17.55
CA ARG A 153 0.79 -11.56 18.52
C ARG A 153 1.13 -12.11 19.90
N ASN A 154 0.82 -11.36 20.95
CA ASN A 154 1.01 -11.74 22.34
C ASN A 154 2.43 -12.25 22.61
N PRO A 155 3.51 -11.48 22.34
CA PRO A 155 4.88 -11.94 22.57
C PRO A 155 5.11 -12.38 24.02
N ASP A 156 4.36 -11.79 24.95
CA ASP A 156 4.22 -12.20 26.35
C ASP A 156 2.74 -12.09 26.75
N PHE A 157 2.24 -13.06 27.51
CA PHE A 157 0.85 -13.13 27.96
C PHE A 157 0.67 -12.77 29.44
N ALA A 158 1.76 -12.39 30.14
CA ALA A 158 1.78 -11.95 31.53
C ALA A 158 2.31 -10.51 31.70
N ASN A 159 3.10 -9.99 30.74
CA ASN A 159 3.64 -8.62 30.78
C ASN A 159 3.37 -7.86 29.48
N THR A 160 2.96 -6.60 29.59
CA THR A 160 2.82 -5.68 28.45
C THR A 160 4.18 -5.12 28.02
N GLY A 161 4.37 -4.90 26.71
CA GLY A 161 5.57 -4.24 26.17
C GLY A 161 6.82 -5.13 26.09
N SER A 162 6.67 -6.45 26.26
CA SER A 162 7.75 -7.40 26.05
C SER A 162 8.25 -7.37 24.60
N GLY A 163 9.56 -7.43 24.42
CA GLY A 163 10.18 -7.45 23.09
C GLY A 163 9.81 -8.70 22.29
N GLN A 164 9.81 -8.57 20.97
CA GLN A 164 9.54 -9.67 20.05
C GLN A 164 10.67 -10.72 20.09
N PRO A 165 10.36 -12.02 19.99
CA PRO A 165 11.39 -13.05 19.90
C PRO A 165 12.22 -12.90 18.62
N PRO A 166 13.50 -13.34 18.64
CA PRO A 166 14.34 -13.40 17.45
C PRO A 166 13.64 -14.12 16.30
N ILE A 167 13.85 -13.66 15.06
CA ILE A 167 13.13 -14.15 13.87
C ILE A 167 13.24 -15.68 13.73
N ASP A 168 14.44 -16.25 13.93
CA ASP A 168 14.74 -17.68 13.85
C ASP A 168 14.11 -18.51 14.99
N LYS A 169 13.55 -17.84 15.99
CA LYS A 169 12.88 -18.44 17.16
C LYS A 169 11.37 -18.24 17.17
N ARG A 170 10.78 -17.52 16.21
CA ARG A 170 9.33 -17.22 16.23
C ARG A 170 8.48 -18.48 16.10
N ILE A 171 8.79 -19.36 15.15
CA ILE A 171 8.08 -20.65 14.99
C ILE A 171 8.27 -21.55 16.24
N ASP A 172 9.50 -21.65 16.76
CA ASP A 172 9.77 -22.40 18.01
C ASP A 172 8.96 -21.85 19.19
N THR A 173 8.84 -20.53 19.28
CA THR A 173 8.08 -19.84 20.33
C THR A 173 6.59 -20.12 20.21
N LEU A 174 6.03 -20.00 18.99
CA LEU A 174 4.61 -20.30 18.71
C LEU A 174 4.25 -21.77 19.02
N ASN A 175 5.23 -22.68 18.92
CA ASN A 175 5.07 -24.11 19.23
C ASN A 175 5.36 -24.48 20.70
N GLN A 176 5.69 -23.54 21.57
CA GLN A 176 5.88 -23.85 23.00
C GLN A 176 4.58 -24.43 23.59
N PRO A 177 4.61 -25.61 24.23
CA PRO A 177 3.38 -26.27 24.69
C PRO A 177 2.50 -25.43 25.64
N ASP A 178 3.10 -24.65 26.55
CA ASP A 178 2.32 -23.78 27.45
C ASP A 178 1.66 -22.63 26.68
N ARG A 179 2.35 -22.09 25.66
CA ARG A 179 1.82 -21.03 24.80
C ARG A 179 0.66 -21.53 23.95
N VAL A 180 0.82 -22.65 23.26
CA VAL A 180 -0.26 -23.28 22.47
C VAL A 180 -1.44 -23.58 23.38
N ARG A 181 -1.21 -24.17 24.56
CA ARG A 181 -2.26 -24.45 25.52
C ARG A 181 -3.01 -23.19 25.93
N ARG A 182 -2.33 -22.07 26.13
CA ARG A 182 -2.96 -20.84 26.63
C ARG A 182 -3.67 -20.02 25.55
N LEU A 183 -3.07 -19.93 24.36
CA LEU A 183 -3.44 -18.99 23.31
C LEU A 183 -4.17 -19.63 22.11
N THR A 184 -4.40 -20.93 22.13
CA THR A 184 -5.24 -21.63 21.15
C THR A 184 -6.53 -22.11 21.80
N ILE A 185 -7.68 -21.85 21.19
CA ILE A 185 -8.96 -22.45 21.58
C ILE A 185 -9.12 -23.75 20.81
N ASP A 186 -9.08 -24.86 21.53
CA ASP A 186 -9.11 -26.21 20.96
C ASP A 186 -10.10 -27.09 21.73
N PRO A 187 -11.33 -27.28 21.23
CA PRO A 187 -12.31 -28.18 21.81
C PRO A 187 -12.04 -29.66 21.48
N GLY A 188 -11.10 -29.98 20.58
CA GLY A 188 -10.89 -31.30 19.98
C GLY A 188 -11.94 -31.70 18.94
N PRO A 189 -11.75 -32.82 18.23
CA PRO A 189 -12.69 -33.29 17.22
C PRO A 189 -14.04 -33.68 17.82
N ARG A 190 -15.10 -33.59 17.01
CA ARG A 190 -16.43 -34.12 17.30
C ARG A 190 -16.89 -35.01 16.14
N ALA A 191 -17.45 -36.16 16.49
CA ALA A 191 -18.11 -37.05 15.55
C ALA A 191 -19.63 -37.11 15.79
N ILE A 192 -20.39 -37.20 14.70
CA ILE A 192 -21.86 -37.31 14.69
C ILE A 192 -22.27 -38.30 13.60
N SER A 193 -23.29 -39.13 13.86
CA SER A 193 -23.83 -40.09 12.90
C SER A 193 -25.35 -40.12 12.92
N GLY A 194 -25.97 -40.67 11.88
CA GLY A 194 -27.42 -40.79 11.72
C GLY A 194 -28.10 -39.57 11.11
N ALA A 195 -29.38 -39.73 10.80
CA ALA A 195 -30.27 -38.68 10.34
C ALA A 195 -31.00 -38.01 11.51
N ASN A 196 -31.23 -36.70 11.45
CA ASN A 196 -31.88 -35.90 12.49
C ASN A 196 -31.27 -36.07 13.89
N THR A 197 -29.94 -36.17 13.95
CA THR A 197 -29.24 -36.43 15.20
C THR A 197 -29.15 -35.16 16.05
N PRO A 198 -29.37 -35.25 17.38
CA PRO A 198 -29.22 -34.11 18.27
C PRO A 198 -27.84 -33.46 18.18
N GLU A 199 -27.76 -32.18 18.54
CA GLU A 199 -26.54 -31.40 18.41
C GLU A 199 -25.36 -31.97 19.23
N VAL A 200 -24.17 -31.93 18.62
CA VAL A 200 -22.89 -32.25 19.29
C VAL A 200 -22.05 -30.98 19.34
N ARG A 201 -21.76 -30.50 20.54
CA ARG A 201 -21.13 -29.19 20.73
C ARG A 201 -19.61 -29.24 20.77
N PHE A 202 -18.98 -28.23 20.19
CA PHE A 202 -17.55 -27.92 20.36
C PHE A 202 -17.32 -27.15 21.67
N ASP A 203 -17.88 -27.64 22.76
CA ASP A 203 -17.78 -27.01 24.08
C ASP A 203 -16.86 -27.79 25.02
N ARG A 204 -16.61 -27.20 26.17
CA ARG A 204 -15.81 -27.80 27.24
C ARG A 204 -16.46 -29.06 27.83
N ALA A 205 -17.79 -29.15 27.88
CA ALA A 205 -18.48 -30.23 28.57
C ALA A 205 -18.52 -31.53 27.75
N THR A 206 -18.63 -31.40 26.44
CA THR A 206 -18.77 -32.51 25.49
C THR A 206 -17.44 -33.22 25.32
N THR A 207 -17.43 -34.55 25.46
CA THR A 207 -16.23 -35.37 25.23
C THR A 207 -15.84 -35.33 23.76
N ALA A 208 -14.55 -35.14 23.47
CA ALA A 208 -14.06 -35.20 22.09
C ALA A 208 -14.24 -36.60 21.51
N SER A 209 -14.46 -36.69 20.20
CA SER A 209 -14.69 -37.95 19.50
C SER A 209 -14.32 -37.85 18.02
N TYR A 210 -13.97 -38.96 17.40
CA TYR A 210 -13.68 -39.07 15.97
C TYR A 210 -14.22 -40.40 15.41
N CYS A 211 -14.46 -40.49 14.11
CA CYS A 211 -14.72 -41.74 13.42
C CYS A 211 -13.40 -42.43 13.08
N ASP A 212 -13.19 -43.68 13.51
CA ASP A 212 -12.07 -44.48 13.03
C ASP A 212 -12.42 -45.04 11.63
N PRO A 213 -11.78 -44.54 10.55
CA PRO A 213 -12.15 -44.91 9.19
C PRO A 213 -11.89 -46.38 8.86
N ARG A 214 -11.15 -47.12 9.71
CA ARG A 214 -10.89 -48.56 9.56
C ARG A 214 -12.01 -49.45 10.10
N THR A 215 -12.88 -48.87 10.93
CA THR A 215 -13.99 -49.59 11.56
C THR A 215 -15.35 -48.98 11.23
N GLY A 216 -15.38 -47.68 10.91
CA GLY A 216 -16.62 -46.90 10.77
C GLY A 216 -17.26 -46.54 12.10
N GLU A 217 -16.61 -46.80 13.24
CA GLU A 217 -17.16 -46.54 14.58
C GLU A 217 -16.67 -45.21 15.16
N ILE A 218 -17.54 -44.58 15.98
CA ILE A 218 -17.18 -43.39 16.76
C ILE A 218 -16.36 -43.80 17.98
N VAL A 219 -15.13 -43.27 18.07
CA VAL A 219 -14.21 -43.47 19.19
C VAL A 219 -14.21 -42.22 20.08
N SER A 220 -14.39 -42.45 21.39
CA SER A 220 -14.36 -41.40 22.42
C SER A 220 -12.93 -41.07 22.85
N LEU A 221 -12.60 -39.79 22.92
CA LEU A 221 -11.30 -39.24 23.30
C LEU A 221 -11.40 -38.49 24.64
N ALA A 222 -11.73 -39.20 25.71
CA ALA A 222 -11.90 -38.60 27.05
C ALA A 222 -10.65 -37.86 27.58
N ALA A 223 -9.46 -38.23 27.11
CA ALA A 223 -8.19 -37.64 27.50
C ALA A 223 -7.72 -36.49 26.59
N TYR A 224 -8.53 -36.06 25.61
CA TYR A 224 -8.14 -34.97 24.72
C TYR A 224 -7.90 -33.66 25.49
N PRO A 225 -6.76 -32.98 25.31
CA PRO A 225 -6.36 -31.81 26.11
C PRO A 225 -7.05 -30.52 25.65
N LYS A 226 -8.37 -30.43 25.89
CA LYS A 226 -9.18 -29.27 25.48
C LYS A 226 -8.69 -27.97 26.12
N SER A 227 -8.76 -26.87 25.37
CA SER A 227 -8.40 -25.53 25.84
C SER A 227 -9.43 -24.46 25.49
N PHE A 228 -9.71 -23.57 26.45
CA PHE A 228 -10.58 -22.40 26.35
C PHE A 228 -9.98 -21.24 27.17
N PRO A 229 -10.29 -19.97 26.85
CA PRO A 229 -9.69 -18.81 27.54
C PRO A 229 -9.80 -18.87 29.07
N ARG A 230 -10.96 -19.31 29.59
CA ARG A 230 -11.19 -19.42 31.03
C ARG A 230 -10.33 -20.49 31.73
N ASP A 231 -9.87 -21.50 30.99
CA ASP A 231 -8.95 -22.51 31.53
C ASP A 231 -7.51 -22.02 31.55
N SER A 232 -7.12 -21.30 30.51
CA SER A 232 -5.79 -20.75 30.29
C SER A 232 -5.44 -19.58 31.21
N PHE A 233 -6.43 -18.74 31.52
CA PHE A 233 -6.26 -17.48 32.25
C PHE A 233 -7.15 -17.41 33.50
N LYS A 234 -7.47 -18.56 34.11
CA LYS A 234 -8.36 -18.67 35.28
C LYS A 234 -7.98 -17.80 36.49
N ASP A 235 -6.70 -17.44 36.59
CA ASP A 235 -6.11 -16.67 37.70
C ASP A 235 -6.05 -15.16 37.38
N MET A 236 -6.56 -14.73 36.22
CA MET A 236 -6.60 -13.34 35.76
C MET A 236 -8.05 -12.83 35.65
N ASP A 237 -8.22 -11.51 35.62
CA ASP A 237 -9.52 -10.89 35.31
C ASP A 237 -9.77 -10.96 33.80
N LEU A 238 -10.94 -11.47 33.41
CA LEU A 238 -11.35 -11.61 32.02
C LEU A 238 -12.40 -10.56 31.69
N ASP A 239 -12.18 -9.82 30.62
CA ASP A 239 -13.20 -9.00 30.00
C ASP A 239 -14.01 -9.84 29.02
N ALA A 240 -15.33 -9.82 29.14
CA ALA A 240 -16.22 -10.69 28.38
C ALA A 240 -17.59 -10.01 28.18
N PRO A 241 -17.64 -8.90 27.41
CA PRO A 241 -18.83 -8.05 27.32
C PRO A 241 -20.09 -8.80 26.86
N ALA A 242 -19.93 -9.70 25.88
CA ALA A 242 -21.00 -10.56 25.36
C ALA A 242 -21.08 -11.96 26.01
N GLY A 243 -20.39 -12.17 27.13
CA GLY A 243 -20.26 -13.45 27.82
C GLY A 243 -19.02 -14.26 27.43
N PRO A 244 -18.74 -15.38 28.13
CA PRO A 244 -17.51 -16.14 27.93
C PRO A 244 -17.51 -16.91 26.60
N ILE A 245 -16.32 -17.16 26.04
CA ILE A 245 -16.14 -18.13 24.96
C ILE A 245 -16.00 -19.53 25.60
N ASP A 246 -17.11 -20.28 25.58
CA ASP A 246 -17.23 -21.63 26.13
C ASP A 246 -17.52 -22.70 25.06
N THR A 247 -17.61 -22.28 23.80
CA THR A 247 -17.84 -23.13 22.63
C THR A 247 -17.33 -22.47 21.35
N LEU A 248 -16.92 -23.27 20.37
CA LEU A 248 -16.67 -22.82 18.98
C LEU A 248 -17.83 -23.18 18.02
N GLY A 249 -19.00 -23.56 18.57
CA GLY A 249 -20.18 -23.93 17.78
C GLY A 249 -20.60 -25.39 17.98
N GLU A 250 -21.27 -25.96 16.99
CA GLU A 250 -21.87 -27.30 17.10
C GLU A 250 -22.12 -27.98 15.76
N LEU A 251 -22.33 -29.30 15.81
CA LEU A 251 -22.67 -30.17 14.69
C LEU A 251 -24.11 -30.65 14.80
N GLN A 252 -24.81 -30.72 13.67
CA GLN A 252 -26.12 -31.35 13.55
C GLN A 252 -26.17 -32.19 12.26
N THR A 253 -27.13 -33.10 12.14
CA THR A 253 -27.45 -33.76 10.87
C THR A 253 -28.90 -33.55 10.47
N ASP A 254 -29.15 -33.40 9.17
CA ASP A 254 -30.51 -33.32 8.65
C ASP A 254 -31.12 -34.71 8.42
N GLU A 255 -32.34 -34.74 7.88
CA GLU A 255 -33.10 -35.96 7.61
C GLU A 255 -32.46 -36.92 6.60
N LYS A 256 -31.47 -36.46 5.83
CA LYS A 256 -30.71 -37.25 4.85
C LYS A 256 -29.35 -37.70 5.38
N GLY A 257 -29.01 -37.33 6.62
CA GLY A 257 -27.69 -37.56 7.21
C GLY A 257 -26.62 -36.60 6.68
N ARG A 258 -27.00 -35.48 6.06
CA ARG A 258 -26.07 -34.41 5.68
C ARG A 258 -25.62 -33.65 6.92
N LEU A 259 -24.39 -33.16 6.90
CA LEU A 259 -23.82 -32.45 8.04
C LEU A 259 -24.17 -30.96 7.99
N LEU A 260 -24.54 -30.41 9.14
CA LEU A 260 -24.62 -28.97 9.40
C LEU A 260 -23.54 -28.60 10.43
N VAL A 261 -22.65 -27.67 10.07
CA VAL A 261 -21.68 -27.08 11.00
C VAL A 261 -22.11 -25.66 11.31
N LEU A 262 -22.36 -25.37 12.59
CA LEU A 262 -22.75 -24.05 13.07
C LEU A 262 -21.56 -23.39 13.76
N ALA A 263 -21.39 -22.10 13.52
CA ALA A 263 -20.38 -21.26 14.16
C ALA A 263 -20.68 -20.98 15.65
N GLY A 264 -19.72 -20.31 16.31
CA GLY A 264 -19.89 -19.68 17.62
C GLY A 264 -20.96 -18.57 17.63
N TYR A 265 -20.99 -17.83 18.74
CA TYR A 265 -22.02 -16.83 19.03
C TYR A 265 -21.57 -15.38 18.74
N GLY A 266 -20.37 -15.18 18.20
CA GLY A 266 -19.79 -13.86 17.89
C GLY A 266 -19.26 -13.15 19.14
N ARG A 267 -18.73 -13.92 20.10
CA ARG A 267 -18.18 -13.42 21.37
C ARG A 267 -16.69 -13.10 21.25
N ALA A 268 -16.27 -12.07 21.98
CA ALA A 268 -14.86 -11.73 22.19
C ALA A 268 -14.55 -11.73 23.70
N VAL A 269 -13.34 -12.15 24.07
CA VAL A 269 -12.88 -12.19 25.47
C VAL A 269 -11.46 -11.64 25.57
N GLY A 270 -11.26 -10.64 26.42
CA GLY A 270 -9.95 -10.08 26.76
C GLY A 270 -9.40 -10.63 28.07
N TRP A 271 -8.09 -10.84 28.23
CA TRP A 271 -7.48 -11.09 29.54
C TRP A 271 -6.66 -9.88 29.99
N LYS A 272 -6.85 -9.43 31.23
CA LYS A 272 -6.25 -8.17 31.66
C LYS A 272 -4.84 -8.35 32.22
N ILE A 273 -3.87 -7.64 31.68
CA ILE A 273 -2.56 -7.42 32.30
C ILE A 273 -2.57 -6.03 32.96
N ASN A 274 -2.20 -5.96 34.24
CA ASN A 274 -2.21 -4.72 35.04
C ASN A 274 -3.57 -3.98 35.01
N GLY A 275 -4.67 -4.72 34.86
CA GLY A 275 -6.04 -4.18 34.89
C GLY A 275 -6.58 -3.69 33.55
N ALA A 276 -5.87 -3.90 32.43
CA ALA A 276 -6.31 -3.48 31.11
C ALA A 276 -6.19 -4.61 30.05
N ALA A 277 -7.10 -4.59 29.08
CA ALA A 277 -7.06 -5.39 27.85
C ALA A 277 -7.49 -4.49 26.68
N PRO A 278 -6.57 -3.67 26.13
CA PRO A 278 -6.92 -2.61 25.19
C PRO A 278 -7.32 -3.16 23.80
N LEU A 279 -8.10 -2.36 23.07
CA LEU A 279 -8.43 -2.53 21.65
C LEU A 279 -7.97 -1.30 20.85
N ASP A 280 -6.66 -1.17 20.69
CA ASP A 280 -6.02 0.03 20.12
C ASP A 280 -5.77 -0.08 18.61
N ASP A 281 -5.91 -1.27 18.02
CA ASP A 281 -5.59 -1.57 16.62
C ASP A 281 -6.81 -2.14 15.88
N ASP A 282 -6.86 -1.97 14.55
CA ASP A 282 -7.96 -2.49 13.73
C ASP A 282 -7.90 -4.01 13.57
N VAL A 283 -6.70 -4.60 13.55
CA VAL A 283 -6.47 -6.01 13.20
C VAL A 283 -5.76 -6.78 14.30
N ASN A 284 -4.75 -6.19 14.94
CA ASN A 284 -3.81 -6.90 15.80
C ASN A 284 -3.90 -6.44 17.27
N ASN A 285 -4.92 -6.91 17.98
CA ASN A 285 -5.07 -6.62 19.40
C ASN A 285 -4.56 -7.78 20.26
N ASP A 286 -3.44 -7.54 20.96
CA ASP A 286 -2.96 -8.44 22.00
C ASP A 286 -3.97 -8.49 23.16
N GLN A 287 -3.95 -9.59 23.91
CA GLN A 287 -4.84 -9.87 25.04
C GLN A 287 -6.27 -10.25 24.71
N TRP A 288 -6.60 -10.53 23.44
CA TRP A 288 -7.96 -10.87 23.03
C TRP A 288 -8.11 -12.25 22.39
N PHE A 289 -9.34 -12.77 22.46
CA PHE A 289 -9.85 -13.95 21.77
C PHE A 289 -11.17 -13.61 21.08
N ASP A 290 -11.50 -14.33 20.01
CA ASP A 290 -12.87 -14.43 19.48
C ASP A 290 -13.30 -15.90 19.31
N ASP A 291 -14.56 -16.15 18.97
CA ASP A 291 -15.13 -17.49 18.80
C ASP A 291 -15.31 -17.93 17.34
N THR A 292 -14.58 -17.28 16.41
CA THR A 292 -14.39 -17.81 15.06
C THR A 292 -13.40 -18.98 15.08
N SER A 293 -13.34 -19.77 14.02
CA SER A 293 -12.57 -21.02 13.97
C SER A 293 -12.60 -21.63 12.58
N ASP A 294 -11.70 -22.57 12.31
CA ASP A 294 -11.75 -23.38 11.10
C ASP A 294 -11.17 -24.79 11.32
N GLY A 295 -11.41 -25.70 10.39
CA GLY A 295 -10.79 -27.01 10.42
C GLY A 295 -11.36 -28.06 9.44
N PRO A 296 -10.77 -29.27 9.43
CA PRO A 296 -11.15 -30.32 8.49
C PRO A 296 -12.51 -30.94 8.79
N VAL A 297 -13.20 -31.34 7.73
CA VAL A 297 -14.45 -32.10 7.72
C VAL A 297 -14.22 -33.44 6.99
N THR A 298 -14.40 -34.56 7.68
CA THR A 298 -14.30 -35.90 7.11
C THR A 298 -15.59 -36.68 7.29
N ALA A 299 -15.79 -37.70 6.45
CA ALA A 299 -16.98 -38.54 6.51
C ALA A 299 -16.66 -39.99 6.15
N THR A 300 -17.26 -40.93 6.88
CA THR A 300 -17.23 -42.35 6.58
C THR A 300 -18.65 -42.82 6.25
N ILE A 301 -18.83 -43.38 5.05
CA ILE A 301 -20.09 -43.96 4.58
C ILE A 301 -20.13 -45.41 5.06
N VAL A 302 -21.19 -45.81 5.76
CA VAL A 302 -21.36 -47.16 6.29
C VAL A 302 -22.52 -47.86 5.58
N PHE A 303 -22.25 -49.03 5.01
CA PHE A 303 -23.23 -49.82 4.26
C PHE A 303 -23.91 -50.89 5.13
N GLU A 304 -25.10 -51.32 4.73
CA GLU A 304 -25.88 -52.37 5.43
C GLU A 304 -25.15 -53.72 5.55
N ASP A 305 -24.19 -54.00 4.66
CA ASP A 305 -23.34 -55.21 4.71
C ASP A 305 -22.18 -55.09 5.72
N GLY A 306 -22.07 -53.96 6.43
CA GLY A 306 -21.02 -53.64 7.39
C GLY A 306 -19.73 -53.11 6.77
N SER A 307 -19.63 -53.03 5.44
CA SER A 307 -18.50 -52.37 4.78
C SER A 307 -18.60 -50.85 4.91
N HIS A 308 -17.47 -50.16 4.78
CA HIS A 308 -17.41 -48.71 4.89
C HIS A 308 -16.35 -48.13 3.94
N VAL A 309 -16.52 -46.86 3.59
CA VAL A 309 -15.60 -46.10 2.73
C VAL A 309 -15.51 -44.67 3.22
N GLU A 310 -14.29 -44.12 3.26
CA GLU A 310 -14.05 -42.72 3.59
C GLU A 310 -14.23 -41.85 2.34
N ALA A 311 -14.94 -40.73 2.47
CA ALA A 311 -15.03 -39.72 1.42
C ALA A 311 -13.84 -38.76 1.46
N GLN A 312 -13.42 -38.24 0.31
CA GLN A 312 -12.41 -37.19 0.24
C GLN A 312 -12.88 -35.97 1.01
N HIS A 313 -12.02 -35.47 1.89
CA HIS A 313 -12.38 -34.49 2.91
C HIS A 313 -12.74 -33.10 2.34
N ALA A 314 -13.29 -32.27 3.22
CA ALA A 314 -13.52 -30.85 3.01
C ALA A 314 -12.93 -30.06 4.19
N TRP A 315 -13.15 -28.74 4.18
CA TRP A 315 -12.81 -27.82 5.27
C TRP A 315 -14.02 -26.96 5.62
N VAL A 316 -14.09 -26.49 6.87
CA VAL A 316 -15.07 -25.48 7.29
C VAL A 316 -14.34 -24.29 7.89
N ALA A 317 -14.79 -23.08 7.54
CA ALA A 317 -14.42 -21.86 8.24
C ALA A 317 -15.69 -21.23 8.85
N THR A 318 -15.56 -20.74 10.08
CA THR A 318 -16.57 -19.98 10.78
C THR A 318 -16.10 -18.52 10.85
N THR A 319 -16.91 -17.60 10.35
CA THR A 319 -16.50 -16.21 10.15
C THR A 319 -17.55 -15.25 10.73
N ASP A 320 -17.30 -13.96 10.56
CA ASP A 320 -18.25 -12.88 10.83
C ASP A 320 -19.57 -12.97 10.03
N PRO A 321 -20.61 -12.20 10.41
CA PRO A 321 -21.89 -12.18 9.70
C PRO A 321 -21.79 -11.54 8.31
N SER A 322 -22.54 -12.10 7.35
CA SER A 322 -22.77 -11.44 6.05
C SER A 322 -24.08 -10.68 6.12
N VAL A 323 -23.97 -9.35 6.14
CA VAL A 323 -25.13 -8.45 6.28
C VAL A 323 -25.60 -7.88 4.94
N ALA A 324 -25.08 -8.38 3.82
CA ALA A 324 -25.56 -8.07 2.47
C ALA A 324 -25.40 -9.30 1.54
N PRO A 325 -25.99 -10.44 1.90
CA PRO A 325 -25.61 -11.74 1.34
C PRO A 325 -25.97 -11.92 -0.16
N GLN A 326 -26.81 -11.05 -0.73
CA GLN A 326 -27.13 -11.05 -2.17
C GLN A 326 -26.28 -10.07 -3.01
N ILE A 327 -25.48 -9.22 -2.37
CA ILE A 327 -24.61 -8.27 -3.06
C ILE A 327 -23.33 -8.98 -3.46
N LEU A 328 -23.10 -9.10 -4.77
CA LEU A 328 -21.92 -9.74 -5.31
C LEU A 328 -20.69 -8.83 -5.14
N ASN A 329 -19.62 -9.38 -4.58
CA ASN A 329 -18.31 -8.72 -4.53
C ASN A 329 -17.75 -8.51 -5.95
N ILE A 330 -17.07 -7.38 -6.18
CA ILE A 330 -16.40 -7.11 -7.47
C ILE A 330 -15.34 -8.19 -7.77
N VAL A 331 -14.59 -8.56 -6.74
CA VAL A 331 -13.73 -9.74 -6.70
C VAL A 331 -14.22 -10.62 -5.54
N SER A 332 -14.92 -11.70 -5.87
CA SER A 332 -15.33 -12.71 -4.90
C SER A 332 -14.19 -13.65 -4.58
N LEU A 333 -14.31 -14.41 -3.48
CA LEU A 333 -13.30 -15.41 -3.12
C LEU A 333 -13.16 -16.49 -4.21
N TRP A 334 -14.24 -16.79 -4.93
CA TRP A 334 -14.17 -17.63 -6.12
C TRP A 334 -13.25 -17.03 -7.18
N ASP A 335 -13.38 -15.75 -7.51
CA ASP A 335 -12.56 -15.11 -8.55
C ASP A 335 -11.08 -15.14 -8.20
N ASP A 336 -10.75 -14.92 -6.93
CA ASP A 336 -9.38 -14.95 -6.41
C ASP A 336 -8.77 -16.36 -6.46
N ILE A 337 -9.48 -17.36 -5.93
CA ILE A 337 -9.04 -18.76 -5.93
C ILE A 337 -8.99 -19.30 -7.36
N TYR A 338 -10.01 -19.04 -8.18
CA TYR A 338 -10.07 -19.50 -9.57
C TYR A 338 -8.89 -18.96 -10.38
N ASP A 339 -8.54 -17.68 -10.24
CA ASP A 339 -7.37 -17.10 -10.90
C ASP A 339 -6.06 -17.81 -10.50
N CYS A 340 -5.87 -18.09 -9.21
CA CYS A 340 -4.71 -18.87 -8.74
C CYS A 340 -4.70 -20.27 -9.36
N TRP A 341 -5.85 -20.95 -9.38
CA TRP A 341 -5.96 -22.32 -9.88
C TRP A 341 -5.76 -22.42 -11.40
N VAL A 342 -6.27 -21.44 -12.16
CA VAL A 342 -6.05 -21.33 -13.61
C VAL A 342 -4.56 -21.13 -13.91
N ARG A 343 -3.89 -20.21 -13.21
CA ARG A 343 -2.50 -19.83 -13.52
C ARG A 343 -1.45 -20.80 -12.97
N ASN A 344 -1.69 -21.35 -11.78
CA ASN A 344 -0.68 -22.08 -11.02
C ASN A 344 -0.96 -23.58 -10.90
N LEU A 345 -2.19 -24.04 -11.16
CA LEU A 345 -2.62 -25.42 -10.92
C LEU A 345 -3.27 -26.09 -12.13
N ASP A 346 -3.14 -25.52 -13.33
CA ASP A 346 -3.60 -26.13 -14.60
C ASP A 346 -5.09 -26.51 -14.58
N LEU A 347 -5.93 -25.69 -13.93
CA LEU A 347 -7.38 -25.96 -13.81
C LEU A 347 -8.11 -25.88 -15.15
N ALA A 348 -7.73 -24.91 -16.00
CA ALA A 348 -8.38 -24.65 -17.27
C ALA A 348 -7.34 -24.45 -18.40
N PRO A 349 -6.73 -25.53 -18.93
CA PRO A 349 -5.68 -25.46 -19.94
C PRO A 349 -6.10 -24.77 -21.25
N ALA A 350 -7.40 -24.77 -21.56
CA ALA A 350 -7.96 -24.07 -22.72
C ALA A 350 -7.96 -22.54 -22.56
N LEU A 351 -7.92 -22.05 -21.31
CA LEU A 351 -7.88 -20.63 -20.96
C LEU A 351 -6.43 -20.17 -20.71
N TYR A 352 -5.64 -20.95 -20.00
CA TYR A 352 -4.26 -20.61 -19.63
C TYR A 352 -3.38 -21.85 -19.72
N ALA A 353 -2.30 -21.78 -20.49
CA ALA A 353 -1.29 -22.84 -20.54
C ALA A 353 0.04 -22.27 -21.04
N ASP A 354 1.14 -22.95 -20.70
CA ASP A 354 2.51 -22.54 -21.08
C ASP A 354 2.90 -21.16 -20.52
N GLY A 355 2.34 -20.78 -19.37
CA GLY A 355 2.61 -19.50 -18.71
C GLY A 355 1.87 -18.29 -19.28
N ASP A 356 0.89 -18.49 -20.17
CA ASP A 356 0.13 -17.39 -20.79
C ASP A 356 -1.35 -17.72 -21.04
N TYR A 357 -2.17 -16.68 -21.12
CA TYR A 357 -3.58 -16.79 -21.50
C TYR A 357 -3.70 -17.09 -23.00
N LYS A 358 -4.63 -17.98 -23.36
CA LYS A 358 -4.85 -18.34 -24.77
C LYS A 358 -5.68 -17.24 -25.46
N PRO A 359 -5.10 -16.46 -26.41
CA PRO A 359 -5.74 -15.26 -26.95
C PRO A 359 -7.01 -15.53 -27.77
N ASP A 360 -7.21 -16.77 -28.20
CA ASP A 360 -8.38 -17.28 -28.91
C ASP A 360 -9.45 -17.89 -27.98
N PHE A 361 -9.20 -17.97 -26.66
CA PHE A 361 -10.21 -18.37 -25.70
C PHE A 361 -11.41 -17.42 -25.71
N ARG A 362 -12.62 -17.98 -25.66
CA ARG A 362 -13.86 -17.19 -25.66
C ARG A 362 -14.62 -17.45 -24.37
N PRO A 363 -14.70 -16.49 -23.44
CA PRO A 363 -15.52 -16.64 -22.25
C PRO A 363 -17.01 -16.76 -22.60
N SER A 364 -17.78 -17.35 -21.70
CA SER A 364 -19.23 -17.36 -21.76
C SER A 364 -19.81 -16.07 -21.20
N PHE A 365 -20.83 -15.51 -21.84
CA PHE A 365 -21.41 -14.26 -21.39
C PHE A 365 -22.08 -14.41 -20.02
N ASP A 366 -22.90 -15.44 -19.81
CA ASP A 366 -23.74 -15.53 -18.61
C ASP A 366 -22.93 -15.95 -17.37
N ASP A 367 -21.85 -16.72 -17.53
CA ASP A 367 -21.08 -17.26 -16.39
C ASP A 367 -19.75 -16.56 -16.11
N ASP A 368 -19.14 -15.93 -17.12
CA ASP A 368 -17.81 -15.30 -16.98
C ASP A 368 -17.87 -13.77 -17.06
N LEU A 369 -18.79 -13.18 -17.85
CA LEU A 369 -18.84 -11.71 -18.09
C LEU A 369 -19.96 -11.01 -17.31
N GLN A 370 -21.20 -11.51 -17.39
CA GLN A 370 -22.35 -10.91 -16.73
C GLN A 370 -22.16 -10.75 -15.22
N PRO A 371 -21.53 -11.70 -14.48
CA PRO A 371 -21.26 -11.50 -13.05
C PRO A 371 -20.40 -10.28 -12.76
N ILE A 372 -19.43 -9.94 -13.63
CA ILE A 372 -18.58 -8.75 -13.49
C ILE A 372 -19.43 -7.48 -13.65
N PHE A 373 -20.30 -7.41 -14.65
CA PHE A 373 -21.18 -6.24 -14.84
C PHE A 373 -22.21 -6.09 -13.72
N ARG A 374 -22.70 -7.22 -13.22
CA ARG A 374 -23.69 -7.25 -12.14
C ARG A 374 -23.09 -6.87 -10.79
N SER A 375 -21.87 -7.31 -10.47
CA SER A 375 -21.18 -6.92 -9.25
C SER A 375 -20.99 -5.41 -9.18
N VAL A 376 -20.64 -4.75 -10.29
CA VAL A 376 -20.58 -3.30 -10.40
C VAL A 376 -21.94 -2.68 -10.08
N ALA A 377 -23.01 -3.08 -10.76
CA ALA A 377 -24.33 -2.47 -10.58
C ALA A 377 -24.88 -2.58 -9.15
N LEU A 378 -24.56 -3.66 -8.44
CA LEU A 378 -25.03 -3.90 -7.08
C LEU A 378 -24.39 -2.97 -6.04
N GLN A 379 -23.24 -2.33 -6.35
CA GLN A 379 -22.55 -1.47 -5.38
C GLN A 379 -23.36 -0.24 -4.95
N GLN A 380 -24.29 0.23 -5.79
CA GLN A 380 -25.12 1.41 -5.49
C GLN A 380 -26.01 1.26 -4.25
N TRP A 381 -26.24 0.02 -3.79
CA TRP A 381 -27.13 -0.28 -2.67
C TRP A 381 -26.43 -0.25 -1.31
N ILE A 382 -25.09 -0.26 -1.31
CA ILE A 382 -24.26 -0.46 -0.12
C ILE A 382 -23.14 0.59 0.02
N ALA A 383 -23.01 1.48 -0.95
CA ALA A 383 -22.07 2.59 -0.99
C ALA A 383 -22.80 3.93 -1.23
N ASN A 384 -22.22 5.03 -0.74
CA ASN A 384 -22.72 6.39 -0.89
C ASN A 384 -22.28 7.00 -2.23
N LEU A 385 -22.69 6.41 -3.36
CA LEU A 385 -22.36 6.89 -4.69
C LEU A 385 -23.03 8.25 -5.01
N SER A 386 -22.40 9.07 -5.85
CA SER A 386 -23.09 10.21 -6.47
C SER A 386 -24.21 9.75 -7.40
N ASN A 387 -25.18 10.62 -7.69
CA ASN A 387 -26.26 10.31 -8.64
C ASN A 387 -25.73 9.90 -10.02
N ALA A 388 -24.65 10.56 -10.48
CA ALA A 388 -23.99 10.21 -11.73
C ALA A 388 -23.32 8.83 -11.64
N GLY A 389 -22.63 8.55 -10.53
CA GLY A 389 -22.02 7.26 -10.24
C GLY A 389 -23.04 6.12 -10.21
N ALA A 390 -24.12 6.26 -9.43
CA ALA A 390 -25.21 5.29 -9.37
C ALA A 390 -25.83 5.03 -10.75
N SER A 391 -26.07 6.09 -11.53
CA SER A 391 -26.61 5.97 -12.88
C SER A 391 -25.66 5.24 -13.83
N ALA A 392 -24.34 5.47 -13.74
CA ALA A 392 -23.35 4.75 -14.52
C ALA A 392 -23.29 3.26 -14.14
N HIS A 393 -23.28 2.96 -12.83
CA HIS A 393 -23.28 1.57 -12.33
C HIS A 393 -24.54 0.82 -12.79
N ALA A 394 -25.71 1.47 -12.78
CA ALA A 394 -26.95 0.89 -13.30
C ALA A 394 -26.88 0.59 -14.81
N ARG A 395 -26.26 1.47 -15.62
CA ARG A 395 -26.05 1.22 -17.06
C ARG A 395 -25.08 0.08 -17.33
N VAL A 396 -24.01 -0.07 -16.54
CA VAL A 396 -23.12 -1.23 -16.62
C VAL A 396 -23.89 -2.53 -16.33
N GLY A 397 -24.74 -2.55 -15.30
CA GLY A 397 -25.57 -3.73 -14.98
C GLY A 397 -26.60 -4.12 -16.03
N ALA A 398 -26.91 -3.19 -16.95
CA ALA A 398 -27.84 -3.40 -18.06
C ALA A 398 -27.17 -4.00 -19.30
N ILE A 399 -25.84 -4.17 -19.32
CA ILE A 399 -25.12 -4.78 -20.44
C ILE A 399 -25.57 -6.23 -20.64
N THR A 400 -25.84 -6.56 -21.89
CA THR A 400 -26.30 -7.88 -22.36
C THR A 400 -25.38 -8.42 -23.46
N ALA A 401 -25.57 -9.70 -23.81
CA ALA A 401 -24.76 -10.37 -24.84
C ALA A 401 -24.91 -9.77 -26.26
N ILE A 402 -25.88 -8.89 -26.49
CA ILE A 402 -26.13 -8.26 -27.80
C ILE A 402 -25.56 -6.85 -27.91
N ASP A 403 -25.10 -6.26 -26.80
CA ASP A 403 -24.58 -4.90 -26.79
C ASP A 403 -23.17 -4.84 -27.40
N ASP A 404 -22.89 -3.78 -28.14
CA ASP A 404 -21.57 -3.52 -28.71
C ASP A 404 -20.67 -2.84 -27.66
N PRO A 405 -19.51 -3.41 -27.29
CA PRO A 405 -18.63 -2.87 -26.25
C PRO A 405 -18.33 -1.37 -26.41
N GLY A 406 -18.07 -0.92 -27.65
CA GLY A 406 -17.75 0.47 -27.99
C GLY A 406 -18.91 1.46 -27.78
N SER A 407 -20.12 0.98 -27.48
CA SER A 407 -21.32 1.78 -27.20
C SER A 407 -21.70 1.82 -25.71
N THR A 408 -20.95 1.10 -24.86
CA THR A 408 -21.24 0.98 -23.43
C THR A 408 -20.44 1.97 -22.58
N GLU A 409 -20.81 2.11 -21.29
CA GLU A 409 -20.09 2.95 -20.32
C GLU A 409 -18.64 2.51 -20.05
N ILE A 410 -18.31 1.27 -20.39
CA ILE A 410 -16.97 0.69 -20.17
C ILE A 410 -16.17 0.58 -21.48
N SER A 411 -16.57 1.32 -22.52
CA SER A 411 -15.83 1.43 -23.77
C SER A 411 -14.41 1.95 -23.50
N GLY A 412 -13.39 1.17 -23.89
CA GLY A 412 -11.99 1.48 -23.60
C GLY A 412 -11.60 1.01 -22.19
N LEU A 413 -11.39 -0.30 -22.06
CA LEU A 413 -11.10 -0.95 -20.77
C LEU A 413 -9.93 -0.32 -20.02
N VAL A 414 -8.83 0.02 -20.71
CA VAL A 414 -7.63 0.62 -20.10
C VAL A 414 -7.90 2.01 -19.50
N ALA A 415 -8.82 2.77 -20.11
CA ALA A 415 -9.23 4.07 -19.59
C ALA A 415 -10.22 3.97 -18.40
N THR A 416 -10.77 2.78 -18.16
CA THR A 416 -11.83 2.55 -17.17
C THR A 416 -11.33 1.74 -15.98
N PHE A 417 -10.58 0.67 -16.23
CA PHE A 417 -10.14 -0.30 -15.23
C PHE A 417 -8.63 -0.30 -15.11
N ARG A 418 -8.18 -0.49 -13.87
CA ARG A 418 -6.78 -0.76 -13.56
C ARG A 418 -6.33 -2.06 -14.21
N ASN A 419 -5.21 -2.03 -14.92
CA ASN A 419 -4.69 -3.21 -15.62
C ASN A 419 -3.82 -4.06 -14.66
N PRO A 420 -4.24 -5.29 -14.30
CA PRO A 420 -3.47 -6.15 -13.38
C PRO A 420 -2.20 -6.75 -14.00
N PHE A 421 -1.89 -6.44 -15.27
CA PHE A 421 -0.67 -6.86 -15.97
C PHE A 421 0.42 -5.77 -16.03
N THR A 422 0.11 -4.54 -15.63
CA THR A 422 1.05 -3.42 -15.65
C THR A 422 1.40 -2.98 -14.23
N ASP A 423 2.69 -2.86 -13.94
CA ASP A 423 3.15 -2.27 -12.69
C ASP A 423 2.94 -0.75 -12.74
N GLY A 424 2.25 -0.16 -11.76
CA GLY A 424 2.11 1.31 -11.61
C GLY A 424 0.68 1.87 -11.66
N ASP A 425 -0.31 1.14 -12.18
CA ASP A 425 -1.70 1.66 -12.18
C ASP A 425 -2.32 1.63 -10.76
N GLN A 426 -1.69 0.94 -9.82
CA GLN A 426 -2.19 0.69 -8.45
C GLN A 426 -2.53 1.98 -7.69
N ASP A 427 -1.83 3.08 -7.97
CA ASP A 427 -2.04 4.37 -7.29
C ASP A 427 -3.03 5.30 -8.01
N ASN A 428 -3.57 4.90 -9.17
CA ASN A 428 -4.45 5.74 -9.97
C ASN A 428 -5.84 5.92 -9.34
N THR A 429 -6.09 7.06 -8.70
CA THR A 429 -7.36 7.36 -8.01
C THR A 429 -8.59 7.56 -8.90
N ALA A 430 -8.45 7.41 -10.22
CA ALA A 430 -9.54 7.55 -11.20
C ALA A 430 -9.99 6.22 -11.83
N LEU A 431 -9.15 5.17 -11.78
CA LEU A 431 -9.46 3.88 -12.39
C LEU A 431 -10.26 2.97 -11.45
N MET A 432 -11.17 2.19 -12.04
CA MET A 432 -12.00 1.23 -11.34
C MET A 432 -11.25 -0.10 -11.09
N PRO A 433 -11.60 -0.82 -10.02
CA PRO A 433 -12.54 -0.44 -8.96
C PRO A 433 -12.01 0.64 -8.00
N LEU A 434 -12.85 1.59 -7.61
CA LEU A 434 -12.54 2.60 -6.57
C LEU A 434 -12.77 2.05 -5.15
N VAL A 435 -12.15 0.90 -4.88
CA VAL A 435 -12.21 0.16 -3.62
C VAL A 435 -10.77 -0.07 -3.17
N LEU A 436 -10.51 -0.04 -1.86
CA LEU A 436 -9.15 -0.15 -1.32
C LEU A 436 -8.50 -1.50 -1.69
N GLY A 437 -7.17 -1.49 -1.92
CA GLY A 437 -6.37 -2.64 -2.37
C GLY A 437 -5.77 -3.46 -1.24
N ASP A 438 -5.15 -4.60 -1.58
CA ASP A 438 -4.47 -5.49 -0.63
C ASP A 438 -3.44 -4.76 0.23
N ALA A 439 -2.92 -5.42 1.27
CA ALA A 439 -1.82 -4.86 2.05
C ALA A 439 -0.67 -4.42 1.12
N ASN A 440 -0.21 -3.17 1.25
CA ASN A 440 0.75 -2.49 0.37
C ASN A 440 0.26 -2.15 -1.06
N GLU A 441 -1.04 -2.16 -1.31
CA GLU A 441 -1.65 -1.80 -2.60
C GLU A 441 -2.75 -0.77 -2.37
N SER A 442 -2.63 0.42 -2.97
CA SER A 442 -3.58 1.52 -2.77
C SER A 442 -5.03 1.13 -3.13
N PHE A 443 -5.22 0.46 -4.27
CA PHE A 443 -6.54 0.10 -4.78
C PHE A 443 -6.63 -1.35 -5.24
N LEU A 444 -7.85 -1.89 -5.21
CA LEU A 444 -8.13 -3.22 -5.72
C LEU A 444 -7.99 -3.25 -7.26
N THR A 445 -7.53 -4.38 -7.77
CA THR A 445 -7.58 -4.74 -9.20
C THR A 445 -8.55 -5.89 -9.43
N LEU A 446 -9.17 -5.93 -10.62
CA LEU A 446 -9.74 -7.18 -11.11
C LEU A 446 -8.64 -8.25 -11.18
N ARG A 447 -8.98 -9.51 -10.95
CA ARG A 447 -7.99 -10.59 -11.12
C ARG A 447 -7.59 -10.74 -12.58
N LYS A 448 -6.37 -11.23 -12.82
CA LYS A 448 -5.81 -11.37 -14.17
C LYS A 448 -6.76 -12.16 -15.08
N THR A 449 -7.39 -13.20 -14.56
CA THR A 449 -8.38 -14.00 -15.29
C THR A 449 -9.64 -13.20 -15.65
N GLN A 450 -10.22 -12.45 -14.70
CA GLN A 450 -11.38 -11.59 -14.96
C GLN A 450 -11.07 -10.50 -15.98
N TYR A 451 -9.91 -9.82 -15.82
CA TYR A 451 -9.48 -8.78 -16.74
C TYR A 451 -9.23 -9.34 -18.14
N PHE A 452 -8.57 -10.51 -18.25
CA PHE A 452 -8.41 -11.19 -19.54
C PHE A 452 -9.77 -11.47 -20.21
N MET A 453 -10.76 -12.00 -19.47
CA MET A 453 -12.10 -12.24 -20.00
C MET A 453 -12.76 -10.95 -20.51
N LEU A 454 -12.63 -9.83 -19.80
CA LEU A 454 -13.10 -8.53 -20.29
C LEU A 454 -12.40 -8.10 -21.57
N THR A 455 -11.09 -8.29 -21.70
CA THR A 455 -10.39 -7.97 -22.97
C THR A 455 -10.85 -8.84 -24.13
N GLN A 456 -11.30 -10.08 -23.87
CA GLN A 456 -11.97 -10.89 -24.88
C GLN A 456 -13.34 -10.29 -25.26
N TRP A 457 -14.13 -9.82 -24.29
CA TRP A 457 -15.40 -9.15 -24.58
C TRP A 457 -15.23 -7.86 -25.40
N ASP A 458 -14.20 -7.05 -25.11
CA ASP A 458 -13.90 -5.79 -25.80
C ASP A 458 -13.56 -5.97 -27.30
N LYS A 459 -13.18 -7.19 -27.72
CA LYS A 459 -13.02 -7.55 -29.15
C LYS A 459 -14.36 -7.60 -29.93
N GLY A 460 -15.49 -7.40 -29.25
CA GLY A 460 -16.83 -7.46 -29.81
C GLY A 460 -17.43 -8.86 -29.79
N SER A 461 -18.56 -9.04 -30.49
CA SER A 461 -19.40 -10.25 -30.40
C SER A 461 -18.71 -11.58 -30.78
N GLN A 462 -17.51 -11.53 -31.38
CA GLN A 462 -16.72 -12.72 -31.72
C GLN A 462 -15.77 -13.15 -30.61
N GLY A 463 -15.53 -12.29 -29.61
CA GLY A 463 -14.60 -12.55 -28.53
C GLY A 463 -15.16 -13.41 -27.39
N PHE A 464 -16.48 -13.61 -27.33
CA PHE A 464 -17.16 -14.41 -26.29
C PHE A 464 -18.28 -15.27 -26.89
N HIS A 465 -18.82 -16.20 -26.12
CA HIS A 465 -20.00 -17.00 -26.48
C HIS A 465 -21.25 -16.45 -25.76
N PRO A 466 -22.38 -16.20 -26.47
CA PRO A 466 -23.62 -15.83 -25.81
C PRO A 466 -24.17 -17.05 -25.04
N GLY A 467 -24.77 -16.79 -23.88
CA GLY A 467 -25.35 -17.83 -23.03
C GLY A 467 -24.38 -18.38 -21.96
N PRO A 468 -24.79 -19.44 -21.24
CA PRO A 468 -24.01 -20.05 -20.18
C PRO A 468 -22.84 -20.88 -20.72
N GLY A 469 -21.83 -21.05 -19.88
CA GLY A 469 -20.71 -21.95 -20.11
C GLY A 469 -21.06 -23.41 -19.84
N PRO A 470 -20.03 -24.29 -19.77
CA PRO A 470 -20.23 -25.69 -19.38
C PRO A 470 -20.89 -25.80 -18.01
N ALA A 471 -21.94 -26.61 -17.92
CA ALA A 471 -22.66 -26.82 -16.67
C ALA A 471 -21.76 -27.48 -15.62
N LEU A 472 -21.75 -26.93 -14.41
CA LEU A 472 -21.10 -27.54 -13.26
C LEU A 472 -21.92 -28.73 -12.76
N GLY A 473 -21.25 -29.80 -12.32
CA GLY A 473 -21.92 -30.85 -11.55
C GLY A 473 -22.45 -30.29 -10.22
N PRO A 474 -23.43 -30.94 -9.58
CA PRO A 474 -24.07 -30.40 -8.37
C PRO A 474 -23.10 -30.16 -7.21
N GLY A 475 -22.06 -30.99 -7.04
CA GLY A 475 -21.00 -30.73 -6.05
C GLY A 475 -20.11 -29.55 -6.40
N GLU A 476 -19.69 -29.46 -7.67
CA GLU A 476 -18.84 -28.38 -8.18
C GLU A 476 -19.56 -27.02 -8.16
N TYR A 477 -20.88 -27.04 -8.39
CA TYR A 477 -21.74 -25.88 -8.23
C TYR A 477 -21.77 -25.39 -6.79
N LEU A 478 -21.85 -26.30 -5.80
CA LEU A 478 -21.81 -25.92 -4.38
C LEU A 478 -20.46 -25.30 -3.98
N ASP A 479 -19.35 -25.80 -4.53
CA ASP A 479 -18.03 -25.21 -4.31
C ASP A 479 -18.00 -23.75 -4.80
N LYS A 480 -18.40 -23.52 -6.05
CA LYS A 480 -18.47 -22.17 -6.63
C LYS A 480 -19.47 -21.28 -5.89
N ALA A 481 -20.67 -21.78 -5.62
CA ALA A 481 -21.72 -21.02 -4.94
C ALA A 481 -21.29 -20.56 -3.56
N THR A 482 -20.59 -21.41 -2.80
CA THR A 482 -20.09 -21.03 -1.47
C THR A 482 -19.05 -19.91 -1.57
N LEU A 483 -18.08 -20.03 -2.49
CA LEU A 483 -16.98 -19.09 -2.62
C LEU A 483 -17.37 -17.75 -3.28
N VAL A 484 -18.36 -17.74 -4.18
CA VAL A 484 -18.87 -16.50 -4.80
C VAL A 484 -19.52 -15.57 -3.75
N ASN A 485 -20.09 -16.13 -2.68
CA ASN A 485 -20.71 -15.39 -1.59
C ASN A 485 -19.70 -14.86 -0.54
N CYS A 486 -18.41 -14.93 -0.83
CA CYS A 486 -17.34 -14.50 0.09
C CYS A 486 -16.44 -13.44 -0.57
N LEU A 487 -15.73 -12.68 0.25
CA LEU A 487 -14.80 -11.64 -0.17
C LEU A 487 -13.51 -12.24 -0.79
N GLY A 488 -13.10 -11.77 -1.98
CA GLY A 488 -11.83 -12.17 -2.62
C GLY A 488 -10.77 -11.08 -2.70
N GLY A 489 -11.05 -9.88 -2.21
CA GLY A 489 -10.12 -8.76 -2.14
C GLY A 489 -10.80 -7.44 -1.78
N ARG A 490 -10.14 -6.51 -1.08
CA ARG A 490 -8.75 -6.61 -0.58
C ARG A 490 -8.53 -7.61 0.57
N PHE A 491 -7.33 -8.19 0.67
CA PHE A 491 -6.87 -8.95 1.83
C PHE A 491 -5.94 -8.10 2.69
N SER A 492 -6.56 -7.28 3.53
CA SER A 492 -5.93 -6.46 4.56
C SER A 492 -6.95 -6.21 5.68
N PRO A 493 -7.16 -7.18 6.59
CA PRO A 493 -6.75 -8.59 6.52
C PRO A 493 -7.68 -9.44 5.63
N GLY A 494 -8.86 -8.93 5.27
CA GLY A 494 -9.95 -9.72 4.68
C GLY A 494 -11.00 -10.06 5.74
N ILE A 495 -12.12 -10.65 5.30
CA ILE A 495 -13.30 -10.89 6.13
C ILE A 495 -13.51 -12.40 6.37
N ASP A 496 -13.92 -13.12 5.32
CA ASP A 496 -14.23 -14.55 5.44
C ASP A 496 -12.96 -15.38 5.58
N LEU A 497 -12.00 -15.10 4.69
CA LEU A 497 -10.70 -15.73 4.54
C LEU A 497 -9.71 -14.67 4.03
N THR A 498 -8.44 -15.03 3.87
CA THR A 498 -7.35 -14.07 3.62
C THR A 498 -6.36 -14.55 2.57
N PHE A 499 -5.27 -13.78 2.37
CA PHE A 499 -4.25 -13.94 1.33
C PHE A 499 -3.65 -15.35 1.22
N THR A 500 -3.69 -16.15 2.27
CA THR A 500 -3.24 -17.55 2.25
C THR A 500 -3.99 -18.40 1.22
N MET A 501 -5.21 -18.01 0.84
CA MET A 501 -5.99 -18.70 -0.19
C MET A 501 -5.34 -18.65 -1.59
N ARG A 502 -4.34 -17.78 -1.80
CA ARG A 502 -3.58 -17.68 -3.05
C ARG A 502 -2.38 -18.62 -3.09
N GLU A 503 -2.00 -19.25 -1.99
CA GLU A 503 -0.85 -20.13 -1.94
C GLU A 503 -1.23 -21.51 -2.46
N SER A 504 -0.62 -21.94 -3.57
CA SER A 504 -0.95 -23.23 -4.21
C SER A 504 -0.71 -24.44 -3.29
N ALA A 505 0.27 -24.33 -2.39
CA ALA A 505 0.63 -25.37 -1.43
C ALA A 505 -0.46 -25.66 -0.36
N LEU A 506 -1.43 -24.76 -0.22
CA LEU A 506 -2.60 -24.94 0.64
C LEU A 506 -3.55 -26.02 0.10
N TYR A 507 -3.42 -26.41 -1.16
CA TYR A 507 -4.30 -27.36 -1.84
C TYR A 507 -3.66 -28.73 -2.07
N VAL A 508 -4.49 -29.78 -2.13
CA VAL A 508 -4.03 -31.14 -2.47
C VAL A 508 -3.54 -31.21 -3.91
N GLN A 509 -2.30 -31.68 -4.11
CA GLN A 509 -1.66 -31.81 -5.42
C GLN A 509 -0.97 -33.18 -5.60
N PRO A 510 -0.89 -33.73 -6.83
CA PRO A 510 -1.60 -33.28 -8.04
C PRO A 510 -3.11 -33.58 -7.95
N TRP A 511 -3.95 -32.59 -8.20
CA TRP A 511 -5.41 -32.73 -8.02
C TRP A 511 -6.05 -33.60 -9.11
N GLN A 512 -5.49 -33.61 -10.33
CA GLN A 512 -6.00 -34.35 -11.50
C GLN A 512 -5.90 -35.88 -11.35
N THR A 513 -4.96 -36.36 -10.52
CA THR A 513 -4.65 -37.79 -10.40
C THR A 513 -4.73 -38.32 -8.97
N SER A 514 -4.94 -37.46 -7.97
CA SER A 514 -5.06 -37.89 -6.57
C SER A 514 -6.47 -38.38 -6.20
N GLY A 515 -7.48 -38.14 -7.04
CA GLY A 515 -8.88 -38.41 -6.73
C GLY A 515 -9.53 -37.37 -5.82
N TYR A 516 -8.78 -36.40 -5.29
CA TYR A 516 -9.35 -35.29 -4.51
C TYR A 516 -10.09 -34.30 -5.42
N GLY A 517 -9.63 -34.05 -6.64
CA GLY A 517 -10.21 -32.99 -7.47
C GLY A 517 -9.85 -31.60 -6.94
N PRO A 518 -10.40 -30.53 -7.55
CA PRO A 518 -9.95 -29.18 -7.28
C PRO A 518 -10.43 -28.62 -5.94
N PHE A 519 -9.81 -27.52 -5.51
CA PHE A 519 -10.14 -26.66 -4.36
C PHE A 519 -10.08 -27.29 -2.95
N ARG A 520 -9.59 -28.53 -2.81
CA ARG A 520 -9.49 -29.18 -1.50
C ARG A 520 -8.22 -28.79 -0.76
N ILE A 521 -8.40 -28.38 0.50
CA ILE A 521 -7.32 -28.04 1.42
C ILE A 521 -6.43 -29.25 1.69
N HIS A 522 -5.12 -29.08 1.61
CA HIS A 522 -4.15 -30.07 2.06
C HIS A 522 -4.11 -30.07 3.59
N ARG A 523 -4.79 -31.03 4.22
CA ARG A 523 -4.86 -31.14 5.70
C ARG A 523 -3.73 -31.99 6.28
N THR A 524 -3.30 -31.65 7.48
CA THR A 524 -2.49 -32.54 8.32
C THR A 524 -3.31 -33.74 8.77
N LEU A 525 -2.71 -34.94 8.72
CA LEU A 525 -3.30 -36.16 9.27
C LEU A 525 -2.94 -36.28 10.76
N LEU A 526 -3.93 -36.06 11.64
CA LEU A 526 -3.77 -36.21 13.09
C LEU A 526 -4.05 -37.65 13.53
N ASP A 527 -3.11 -38.28 14.26
CA ASP A 527 -3.29 -39.61 14.83
C ASP A 527 -3.99 -39.54 16.20
N TYR A 528 -5.33 -39.56 16.18
CA TYR A 528 -6.13 -39.56 17.40
C TYR A 528 -6.02 -40.87 18.21
N ALA A 529 -5.50 -41.96 17.64
CA ALA A 529 -5.32 -43.20 18.38
C ALA A 529 -4.07 -43.16 19.28
N ALA A 530 -3.13 -42.26 18.99
CA ALA A 530 -1.88 -42.08 19.71
C ALA A 530 -1.76 -40.67 20.31
N LEU A 531 -2.75 -40.27 21.14
CA LEU A 531 -2.71 -38.98 21.81
C LEU A 531 -1.54 -38.88 22.81
N PRO A 532 -0.74 -37.80 22.77
CA PRO A 532 0.30 -37.57 23.75
C PRO A 532 -0.31 -37.20 25.11
N ALA A 533 0.37 -37.57 26.20
CA ALA A 533 -0.09 -37.28 27.56
C ALA A 533 0.22 -35.82 27.96
N ASP A 534 -0.81 -35.08 28.41
CA ASP A 534 -0.71 -33.73 29.00
C ASP A 534 -0.07 -32.63 28.13
N THR A 535 0.09 -32.84 26.82
CA THR A 535 0.58 -31.84 25.86
C THR A 535 -0.48 -31.50 24.81
N PRO A 536 -0.54 -30.26 24.30
CA PRO A 536 -1.40 -29.92 23.17
C PRO A 536 -1.20 -30.85 21.98
N VAL A 537 -2.28 -31.17 21.27
CA VAL A 537 -2.25 -32.00 20.05
C VAL A 537 -1.89 -31.16 18.83
N LEU A 538 -2.34 -29.91 18.80
CA LEU A 538 -2.03 -28.93 17.76
C LEU A 538 -0.73 -28.19 18.07
N GLY A 539 -0.10 -27.63 17.03
CA GLY A 539 1.00 -26.68 17.15
C GLY A 539 0.62 -25.29 16.62
N CYS A 540 1.62 -24.53 16.19
CA CYS A 540 1.39 -23.32 15.42
C CYS A 540 0.80 -23.62 14.03
N GLY A 541 0.91 -24.86 13.54
CA GLY A 541 0.41 -25.33 12.25
C GLY A 541 1.10 -24.68 11.06
N TYR A 542 0.35 -24.52 9.96
CA TYR A 542 0.79 -23.95 8.68
C TYR A 542 1.44 -22.58 8.85
N VAL A 543 2.66 -22.44 8.31
CA VAL A 543 3.36 -21.17 8.18
C VAL A 543 3.67 -21.00 6.70
N PRO A 544 3.15 -19.96 6.03
CA PRO A 544 3.36 -19.79 4.60
C PRO A 544 4.82 -19.87 4.23
N ARG A 545 5.14 -20.59 3.15
CA ARG A 545 6.50 -20.75 2.59
C ARG A 545 7.55 -21.34 3.54
N HIS A 546 7.12 -22.01 4.62
CA HIS A 546 8.01 -22.64 5.60
C HIS A 546 7.60 -24.08 5.93
N ALA A 547 6.37 -24.29 6.40
CA ALA A 547 5.94 -25.57 7.01
C ALA A 547 4.84 -26.30 6.21
N GLU A 548 4.73 -26.02 4.92
CA GLU A 548 3.57 -26.40 4.09
C GLU A 548 3.47 -27.90 3.79
N ALA A 549 4.62 -28.61 3.84
CA ALA A 549 4.69 -30.04 3.52
C ALA A 549 3.82 -30.92 4.44
N ASN A 550 3.48 -30.43 5.64
CA ASN A 550 2.69 -31.16 6.62
C ASN A 550 1.17 -30.92 6.48
N GLY A 551 0.74 -30.01 5.59
CA GLY A 551 -0.65 -29.57 5.47
C GLY A 551 -1.11 -28.64 6.60
N LEU A 552 -2.39 -28.30 6.59
CA LEU A 552 -3.05 -27.42 7.56
C LEU A 552 -3.62 -28.22 8.73
N GLU A 553 -3.41 -27.70 9.94
CA GLU A 553 -4.08 -28.10 11.17
C GLU A 553 -5.39 -27.30 11.38
N PRO A 554 -6.31 -27.77 12.25
CA PRO A 554 -7.44 -26.97 12.72
C PRO A 554 -7.02 -25.55 13.16
N GLY A 555 -7.74 -24.53 12.71
CA GLY A 555 -7.51 -23.12 13.04
C GLY A 555 -6.48 -22.41 12.17
N ASP A 556 -5.84 -23.09 11.21
CA ASP A 556 -4.79 -22.50 10.39
C ASP A 556 -5.31 -21.57 9.29
N LEU A 557 -6.56 -21.75 8.83
CA LEU A 557 -7.10 -20.98 7.72
C LEU A 557 -7.53 -19.57 8.13
N THR A 558 -7.98 -19.39 9.38
CA THR A 558 -8.53 -18.13 9.90
C THR A 558 -7.59 -17.38 10.85
N LYS A 559 -6.48 -18.00 11.30
CA LYS A 559 -5.59 -17.37 12.31
C LYS A 559 -4.97 -16.05 11.90
N PHE A 560 -4.82 -15.79 10.60
CA PHE A 560 -4.23 -14.55 10.07
C PHE A 560 -5.24 -13.40 9.96
N LEU A 561 -6.53 -13.64 10.23
CA LEU A 561 -7.56 -12.59 10.29
C LEU A 561 -7.43 -11.76 11.58
N ALA A 562 -8.20 -10.66 11.64
CA ALA A 562 -8.27 -9.77 12.78
C ALA A 562 -8.66 -10.47 14.09
N LEU A 563 -8.13 -9.93 15.20
CA LEU A 563 -8.38 -10.38 16.55
C LEU A 563 -8.70 -9.18 17.46
N PRO A 564 -9.91 -9.13 18.05
CA PRO A 564 -11.10 -9.87 17.60
C PRO A 564 -11.55 -9.40 16.22
N TRP A 565 -12.29 -10.22 15.46
CA TRP A 565 -12.81 -9.81 14.14
C TRP A 565 -13.66 -8.54 14.17
N HIS A 566 -14.26 -8.20 15.32
CA HIS A 566 -15.13 -7.04 15.46
C HIS A 566 -14.43 -5.69 15.21
N THR A 567 -13.15 -5.55 15.57
CA THR A 567 -12.41 -4.29 15.39
C THR A 567 -12.19 -3.98 13.92
N ASP A 568 -11.87 -5.00 13.12
CA ASP A 568 -11.74 -4.90 11.68
C ASP A 568 -13.10 -4.61 11.02
N TYR A 569 -14.15 -5.29 11.47
CA TYR A 569 -15.50 -5.03 10.97
C TYR A 569 -15.98 -3.58 11.26
N ASN A 570 -15.58 -3.03 12.42
CA ASN A 570 -15.81 -1.63 12.77
C ASN A 570 -15.02 -0.70 11.88
N SER A 571 -13.71 -0.93 11.75
CA SER A 571 -12.80 -0.07 10.99
C SER A 571 -13.20 -0.03 9.52
N CYS A 572 -13.63 -1.15 8.92
CA CYS A 572 -13.84 -1.32 7.48
C CYS A 572 -15.04 -0.55 6.87
N ALA A 573 -14.98 0.77 6.93
CA ALA A 573 -15.85 1.74 6.30
C ALA A 573 -15.09 2.58 5.25
N THR A 574 -14.90 3.88 5.47
CA THR A 574 -14.28 4.85 4.53
C THR A 574 -12.93 5.35 5.01
N HIS A 575 -11.86 5.24 4.20
CA HIS A 575 -10.50 5.65 4.60
C HIS A 575 -9.70 6.12 3.39
N PRO A 576 -8.62 6.89 3.58
CA PRO A 576 -7.56 6.99 2.59
C PRO A 576 -7.00 5.60 2.23
N PRO A 577 -6.51 5.39 1.00
CA PRO A 577 -5.71 4.23 0.64
C PRO A 577 -4.47 4.04 1.51
N SER A 578 -3.94 2.82 1.54
CA SER A 578 -2.72 2.46 2.27
C SER A 578 -1.86 1.54 1.40
N PRO A 579 -0.77 2.03 0.76
CA PRO A 579 -0.26 3.41 0.86
C PRO A 579 -1.24 4.44 0.28
N ASN A 580 -1.16 5.69 0.74
CA ASN A 580 -2.00 6.76 0.19
C ASN A 580 -1.26 7.41 -0.99
N PRO A 581 -1.81 7.43 -2.22
CA PRO A 581 -1.19 8.12 -3.33
C PRO A 581 -0.92 9.59 -3.02
N ALA A 582 0.21 10.12 -3.49
CA ALA A 582 0.61 11.51 -3.25
C ALA A 582 -0.51 12.50 -3.60
N GLY A 583 -0.79 13.44 -2.70
CA GLY A 583 -1.86 14.43 -2.85
C GLY A 583 -3.30 13.88 -2.80
N ASN A 584 -3.52 12.57 -2.60
CA ASN A 584 -4.87 12.04 -2.47
C ASN A 584 -5.46 12.35 -1.09
N ARG A 585 -6.60 13.05 -1.11
CA ARG A 585 -7.46 13.25 0.06
C ARG A 585 -8.75 12.45 -0.02
N LYS A 586 -9.06 11.79 -1.14
CA LYS A 586 -10.33 11.07 -1.27
C LYS A 586 -10.33 9.87 -0.33
N VAL A 587 -11.46 9.64 0.33
CA VAL A 587 -11.70 8.41 1.09
C VAL A 587 -12.51 7.43 0.27
N PHE A 588 -12.17 6.16 0.37
CA PHE A 588 -12.76 5.07 -0.40
C PHE A 588 -13.23 3.95 0.52
N TRP A 589 -14.03 3.04 -0.03
CA TRP A 589 -14.61 1.92 0.70
C TRP A 589 -13.64 0.74 0.79
N SER A 590 -13.65 0.03 1.93
CA SER A 590 -12.91 -1.23 2.10
C SER A 590 -13.61 -2.39 1.39
N TRP A 591 -14.75 -2.89 1.90
CA TRP A 591 -15.49 -4.03 1.28
C TRP A 591 -17.00 -3.88 1.41
N PRO A 592 -17.61 -2.94 0.66
CA PRO A 592 -18.97 -2.54 0.96
C PRO A 592 -20.01 -3.66 0.64
N ALA A 593 -19.67 -4.66 -0.18
CA ALA A 593 -20.55 -5.80 -0.45
C ALA A 593 -20.61 -6.84 0.69
N GLN A 594 -19.53 -7.01 1.47
CA GLN A 594 -19.53 -7.90 2.64
C GLN A 594 -19.93 -7.15 3.91
N ARG A 595 -19.49 -5.90 4.02
CA ARG A 595 -19.75 -4.95 5.11
C ARG A 595 -20.25 -3.64 4.51
N PRO A 596 -21.57 -3.45 4.34
CA PRO A 596 -22.16 -2.23 3.79
C PRO A 596 -21.73 -0.98 4.54
N VAL A 597 -21.57 0.12 3.81
CA VAL A 597 -21.19 1.41 4.37
C VAL A 597 -22.42 2.33 4.44
N ALA A 598 -23.13 2.52 3.33
CA ALA A 598 -24.36 3.30 3.29
C ALA A 598 -25.50 2.50 2.64
N VAL A 599 -26.67 2.51 3.25
CA VAL A 599 -27.80 1.64 2.89
C VAL A 599 -29.10 2.43 2.82
N TYR A 600 -30.08 1.90 2.07
CA TYR A 600 -31.47 2.37 2.12
C TYR A 600 -32.27 1.47 3.06
N ALA A 601 -32.87 2.04 4.10
CA ALA A 601 -33.70 1.27 5.04
C ALA A 601 -35.09 1.01 4.44
N ALA A 602 -35.56 -0.25 4.50
CA ALA A 602 -36.91 -0.61 4.04
C ALA A 602 -38.00 0.17 4.76
N THR A 603 -37.78 0.55 6.03
CA THR A 603 -38.71 1.33 6.85
C THR A 603 -38.88 2.78 6.37
N ASP A 604 -37.98 3.27 5.52
CA ASP A 604 -37.97 4.65 5.03
C ASP A 604 -38.57 4.78 3.63
N VAL A 605 -38.94 3.66 3.00
CA VAL A 605 -39.63 3.66 1.71
C VAL A 605 -41.02 4.29 1.90
N SER A 606 -41.35 5.23 1.03
CA SER A 606 -42.63 5.94 1.06
C SER A 606 -43.27 5.97 -0.32
N LEU A 607 -44.54 6.40 -0.40
CA LEU A 607 -45.30 6.49 -1.65
C LEU A 607 -45.41 7.95 -2.09
N LEU A 608 -45.00 8.23 -3.33
CA LEU A 608 -45.22 9.51 -4.00
C LEU A 608 -46.47 9.43 -4.87
N ASP A 609 -47.39 10.37 -4.68
CA ASP A 609 -48.52 10.56 -5.60
C ASP A 609 -47.99 11.18 -6.91
N THR A 610 -48.10 10.43 -8.01
CA THR A 610 -47.66 10.84 -9.35
C THR A 610 -48.65 10.36 -10.42
N THR A 611 -48.32 10.51 -11.71
CA THR A 611 -49.14 10.02 -12.83
C THR A 611 -48.37 9.06 -13.71
N ASP A 612 -49.04 8.02 -14.23
CA ASP A 612 -48.46 7.16 -15.26
C ASP A 612 -48.28 7.89 -16.61
N GLY A 613 -47.70 7.20 -17.61
CA GLY A 613 -47.51 7.74 -18.96
C GLY A 613 -48.81 8.09 -19.71
N ALA A 614 -49.97 7.71 -19.18
CA ALA A 614 -51.30 8.06 -19.69
C ALA A 614 -52.00 9.15 -18.86
N GLY A 615 -51.34 9.70 -17.83
CA GLY A 615 -51.87 10.75 -16.96
C GLY A 615 -52.79 10.24 -15.83
N ASN A 616 -52.89 8.93 -15.60
CA ASN A 616 -53.68 8.38 -14.50
C ASN A 616 -52.91 8.51 -13.18
N PRO A 617 -53.56 8.87 -12.05
CA PRO A 617 -52.92 8.91 -10.75
C PRO A 617 -52.41 7.52 -10.34
N ILE A 618 -51.13 7.44 -9.99
CA ILE A 618 -50.48 6.25 -9.44
C ILE A 618 -49.70 6.63 -8.18
N LYS A 619 -49.48 5.64 -7.30
CA LYS A 619 -48.58 5.78 -6.16
C LYS A 619 -47.29 5.06 -6.48
N GLN A 620 -46.22 5.80 -6.64
CA GLN A 620 -44.90 5.25 -6.95
C GLN A 620 -44.08 5.13 -5.66
N PRO A 621 -43.49 3.96 -5.35
CA PRO A 621 -42.55 3.85 -4.24
C PRO A 621 -41.32 4.72 -4.52
N ILE A 622 -40.84 5.41 -3.49
CA ILE A 622 -39.61 6.21 -3.50
C ILE A 622 -38.71 5.80 -2.34
N LEU A 623 -37.40 5.80 -2.57
CA LEU A 623 -36.40 5.54 -1.55
C LEU A 623 -36.37 6.69 -0.52
N GLY A 624 -36.10 6.34 0.74
CA GLY A 624 -35.74 7.30 1.77
C GLY A 624 -34.32 7.86 1.60
N THR A 625 -33.88 8.68 2.54
CA THR A 625 -32.47 9.08 2.64
C THR A 625 -31.60 7.88 3.00
N GLN A 626 -30.42 7.77 2.40
CA GLN A 626 -29.45 6.76 2.83
C GLN A 626 -29.06 6.96 4.31
N ARG A 627 -28.76 5.85 4.97
CA ARG A 627 -28.24 5.80 6.34
C ARG A 627 -26.91 5.06 6.35
N TRP A 628 -26.03 5.39 7.29
CA TRP A 628 -24.85 4.56 7.53
C TRP A 628 -25.29 3.19 8.03
N SER A 629 -24.75 2.11 7.45
CA SER A 629 -25.06 0.74 7.86
C SER A 629 -24.78 0.52 9.35
N MET A 630 -23.62 0.99 9.79
CA MET A 630 -23.25 1.11 11.20
C MET A 630 -23.48 2.54 11.66
N ARG A 631 -24.35 2.70 12.65
CA ARG A 631 -24.85 4.00 13.15
C ARG A 631 -25.31 3.88 14.60
N GLY A 632 -25.27 4.99 15.31
CA GLY A 632 -25.80 5.11 16.67
C GLY A 632 -24.99 6.05 17.54
N GLN A 633 -25.31 6.03 18.83
CA GLN A 633 -24.47 6.72 19.81
C GLN A 633 -23.04 6.17 19.72
N GLY A 634 -22.05 7.07 19.64
CA GLY A 634 -20.64 6.68 19.50
C GLY A 634 -20.15 6.58 18.05
N THR A 635 -21.02 6.74 17.03
CA THR A 635 -20.60 6.70 15.61
C THR A 635 -20.46 8.07 14.94
N ASP A 636 -20.89 9.14 15.60
CA ASP A 636 -20.89 10.48 15.00
C ASP A 636 -19.46 11.02 14.85
N SER A 637 -19.15 11.57 13.67
CA SER A 637 -17.86 12.18 13.40
C SER A 637 -17.97 13.32 12.40
N GLY A 638 -17.17 14.37 12.61
CA GLY A 638 -16.96 15.45 11.64
C GLY A 638 -15.91 15.12 10.58
N LYS A 639 -15.22 13.98 10.70
CA LYS A 639 -14.14 13.54 9.81
C LYS A 639 -14.63 12.43 8.86
N PRO A 640 -14.64 12.63 7.52
CA PRO A 640 -15.13 11.63 6.56
C PRO A 640 -14.44 10.26 6.61
N GLU A 641 -13.16 10.24 6.96
CA GLU A 641 -12.35 9.04 7.21
C GLU A 641 -12.84 8.21 8.42
N ASN A 642 -13.73 8.78 9.24
CA ASN A 642 -14.28 8.13 10.44
C ASN A 642 -15.79 7.91 10.36
N TRP A 643 -16.42 8.07 9.20
CA TRP A 643 -17.85 7.81 9.04
C TRP A 643 -18.19 6.33 9.01
N GLY A 644 -19.43 6.02 9.42
CA GLY A 644 -19.98 4.67 9.37
C GLY A 644 -19.23 3.66 10.24
N ARG A 645 -18.65 4.08 11.37
CA ARG A 645 -17.97 3.25 12.39
C ARG A 645 -18.15 3.83 13.79
N TYR A 646 -17.97 3.03 14.83
CA TYR A 646 -17.80 3.52 16.20
C TYR A 646 -16.44 4.18 16.38
N GLN A 647 -16.41 5.31 17.09
CA GLN A 647 -15.19 6.07 17.39
C GLN A 647 -14.39 5.43 18.53
N ASP A 648 -15.08 4.79 19.47
CA ASP A 648 -14.49 3.87 20.43
C ASP A 648 -14.63 2.43 19.89
N ARG A 649 -13.51 1.70 19.80
CA ARG A 649 -13.51 0.33 19.25
C ARG A 649 -14.20 -0.66 20.18
N GLU A 650 -14.35 -0.39 21.47
CA GLU A 650 -15.06 -1.32 22.37
C GLU A 650 -16.56 -1.37 22.07
N ASP A 651 -17.15 -0.27 21.59
CA ASP A 651 -18.59 -0.15 21.35
C ASP A 651 -19.13 -1.17 20.32
N ILE A 652 -18.30 -1.62 19.38
CA ILE A 652 -18.74 -2.61 18.39
C ILE A 652 -19.02 -3.99 19.02
N LEU A 653 -18.32 -4.34 20.11
CA LEU A 653 -18.49 -5.62 20.81
C LEU A 653 -19.92 -5.78 21.33
N ASP A 654 -20.54 -4.67 21.74
CA ASP A 654 -21.90 -4.62 22.26
C ASP A 654 -22.97 -4.43 21.18
N ASN A 655 -22.59 -4.02 19.96
CA ASN A 655 -23.55 -3.55 18.96
C ASN A 655 -23.55 -4.27 17.62
N TRP A 656 -22.54 -5.08 17.29
CA TRP A 656 -22.47 -5.78 15.99
C TRP A 656 -23.75 -6.59 15.67
N HIS A 657 -24.31 -7.29 16.67
CA HIS A 657 -25.48 -8.14 16.49
C HIS A 657 -26.77 -7.36 16.18
N ARG A 658 -26.74 -6.03 16.27
CA ARG A 658 -27.87 -5.11 16.02
C ARG A 658 -27.90 -4.59 14.58
N LEU A 659 -26.87 -4.88 13.77
CA LEU A 659 -26.80 -4.49 12.36
C LEU A 659 -28.02 -5.00 11.58
N GLY A 660 -28.47 -4.22 10.60
CA GLY A 660 -29.47 -4.66 9.65
C GLY A 660 -28.85 -5.52 8.55
N VAL A 661 -29.68 -6.25 7.81
CA VAL A 661 -29.25 -7.06 6.67
C VAL A 661 -29.87 -6.48 5.41
N VAL A 662 -29.08 -6.31 4.36
CA VAL A 662 -29.53 -5.85 3.04
C VAL A 662 -30.06 -7.04 2.26
N VAL A 663 -31.36 -6.99 1.93
CA VAL A 663 -32.05 -8.02 1.14
C VAL A 663 -32.80 -7.38 -0.02
N GLN A 664 -33.02 -8.15 -1.07
CA GLN A 664 -33.80 -7.75 -2.22
C GLN A 664 -35.29 -7.56 -1.82
N ALA A 665 -35.97 -6.59 -2.43
CA ALA A 665 -37.34 -6.20 -2.10
C ALA A 665 -38.35 -7.37 -2.03
N PRO A 666 -38.34 -8.40 -2.91
CA PRO A 666 -39.26 -9.53 -2.81
C PRO A 666 -39.08 -10.38 -1.53
N ALA A 667 -37.92 -10.29 -0.87
CA ALA A 667 -37.67 -10.95 0.42
C ALA A 667 -38.13 -10.11 1.63
N VAL A 668 -38.57 -8.87 1.42
CA VAL A 668 -39.06 -7.98 2.49
C VAL A 668 -40.53 -8.27 2.76
N ASP A 669 -40.82 -9.04 3.80
CA ASP A 669 -42.18 -9.35 4.20
C ASP A 669 -42.86 -8.20 4.95
N ASN A 670 -44.18 -8.07 4.79
CA ASN A 670 -45.02 -7.09 5.50
C ASN A 670 -44.68 -5.60 5.25
N SER A 671 -44.07 -5.25 4.11
CA SER A 671 -43.78 -3.84 3.75
C SER A 671 -45.04 -2.98 3.62
N GLY A 672 -46.16 -3.55 3.20
CA GLY A 672 -47.39 -2.82 2.86
C GLY A 672 -47.26 -1.92 1.61
N ILE A 673 -46.09 -1.94 0.95
CA ILE A 673 -45.74 -1.15 -0.23
C ILE A 673 -45.20 -2.11 -1.29
N ASP A 674 -45.76 -2.02 -2.51
CA ASP A 674 -45.26 -2.75 -3.67
C ASP A 674 -43.97 -2.06 -4.18
N MET A 675 -42.82 -2.66 -3.91
CA MET A 675 -41.49 -2.11 -4.19
C MET A 675 -40.91 -2.76 -5.45
N PRO A 676 -40.12 -2.04 -6.27
CA PRO A 676 -39.45 -2.64 -7.43
C PRO A 676 -38.58 -3.82 -7.02
N ALA A 677 -38.72 -4.94 -7.75
CA ALA A 677 -38.09 -6.20 -7.40
C ALA A 677 -36.55 -6.14 -7.42
N ASP A 678 -35.95 -5.17 -8.13
CA ASP A 678 -34.51 -4.96 -8.24
C ASP A 678 -33.94 -4.05 -7.14
N TRP A 679 -34.75 -3.61 -6.17
CA TRP A 679 -34.27 -2.85 -5.03
C TRP A 679 -33.67 -3.74 -3.95
N TYR A 680 -32.61 -3.26 -3.31
CA TYR A 680 -31.96 -3.91 -2.17
C TYR A 680 -31.99 -2.99 -0.96
N LEU A 681 -32.59 -3.45 0.13
CA LEU A 681 -32.96 -2.62 1.28
C LEU A 681 -32.50 -3.26 2.58
N GLU A 682 -32.01 -2.44 3.51
CA GLU A 682 -31.70 -2.87 4.87
C GLU A 682 -33.00 -3.17 5.63
N VAL A 683 -33.07 -4.36 6.22
CA VAL A 683 -34.15 -4.84 7.08
C VAL A 683 -33.62 -5.28 8.45
N GLN A 684 -34.51 -5.39 9.43
CA GLN A 684 -34.21 -5.94 10.76
C GLN A 684 -33.07 -5.24 11.53
N SER A 685 -32.72 -3.99 11.17
CA SER A 685 -31.75 -3.20 11.92
C SER A 685 -32.33 -2.79 13.27
N GLN A 686 -31.55 -2.98 14.33
CA GLN A 686 -31.86 -2.56 15.70
C GLN A 686 -31.04 -1.33 16.13
N LEU A 687 -30.26 -0.77 15.20
CA LEU A 687 -29.51 0.47 15.38
C LEU A 687 -30.42 1.68 15.19
N ARG A 688 -30.22 2.70 16.04
CA ARG A 688 -30.97 3.95 15.99
C ARG A 688 -30.06 5.06 15.53
N ASP A 689 -30.42 5.70 14.43
CA ASP A 689 -29.68 6.83 13.88
C ASP A 689 -29.74 8.03 14.84
N THR A 690 -28.63 8.75 14.98
CA THR A 690 -28.53 10.00 15.75
C THR A 690 -29.00 11.19 14.93
N GLY A 691 -28.93 11.09 13.59
CA GLY A 691 -29.18 12.18 12.65
C GLY A 691 -28.11 13.27 12.63
N LEU A 692 -26.98 13.11 13.35
CA LEU A 692 -25.93 14.12 13.46
C LEU A 692 -24.87 14.03 12.34
N THR A 693 -24.63 12.83 11.81
CA THR A 693 -23.71 12.58 10.70
C THR A 693 -24.49 12.04 9.49
N PRO A 694 -25.00 12.90 8.59
CA PRO A 694 -25.73 12.45 7.41
C PRO A 694 -24.82 11.72 6.41
N VAL A 695 -25.38 10.83 5.61
CA VAL A 695 -24.67 10.21 4.49
C VAL A 695 -24.45 11.26 3.39
N VAL A 696 -23.18 11.50 3.04
CA VAL A 696 -22.80 12.44 1.98
C VAL A 696 -22.38 11.65 0.74
N PRO A 697 -22.92 11.91 -0.45
CA PRO A 697 -22.47 11.24 -1.67
C PRO A 697 -20.98 11.47 -1.96
N PHE A 698 -20.31 10.46 -2.50
CA PHE A 698 -18.92 10.51 -2.95
C PHE A 698 -18.73 11.52 -4.12
N PRO A 699 -17.58 12.21 -4.23
CA PRO A 699 -16.35 12.08 -3.44
C PRO A 699 -16.41 12.75 -2.07
N ASN A 700 -15.77 12.10 -1.10
CA ASN A 700 -15.55 12.65 0.24
C ASN A 700 -14.03 12.75 0.49
N TYR A 701 -13.62 13.70 1.32
CA TYR A 701 -12.21 14.03 1.50
C TYR A 701 -11.80 13.94 2.97
N ALA A 702 -10.70 13.25 3.25
CA ALA A 702 -10.11 13.14 4.58
C ALA A 702 -9.68 14.52 5.10
N THR A 703 -9.84 14.72 6.40
CA THR A 703 -9.47 15.99 7.06
C THR A 703 -7.96 16.16 7.20
N GLU A 704 -7.23 15.06 7.32
CA GLU A 704 -5.76 15.01 7.46
C GLU A 704 -5.15 14.17 6.33
N THR A 705 -3.94 14.55 5.90
CA THR A 705 -3.04 13.75 5.05
C THR A 705 -1.70 13.59 5.76
N ASP A 706 -1.03 12.47 5.52
CA ASP A 706 0.34 12.29 5.99
C ASP A 706 1.23 13.36 5.36
N ALA A 707 1.93 14.12 6.20
CA ALA A 707 2.61 15.36 5.81
C ALA A 707 3.74 15.13 4.77
N ASP A 708 4.32 13.93 4.76
CA ASP A 708 5.34 13.47 3.81
C ASP A 708 4.79 13.12 2.42
N THR A 709 3.46 13.00 2.29
CA THR A 709 2.76 12.72 1.01
C THR A 709 2.14 13.95 0.36
N LEU A 710 2.31 15.13 0.97
CA LEU A 710 1.81 16.40 0.44
C LEU A 710 2.64 16.86 -0.76
N ASP A 711 1.97 17.15 -1.89
CA ASP A 711 2.60 17.76 -3.07
C ASP A 711 2.92 19.25 -2.81
N PRO A 712 4.21 19.66 -2.80
CA PRO A 712 4.60 21.05 -2.57
C PRO A 712 4.05 22.04 -3.59
N ARG A 713 3.83 21.64 -4.86
CA ARG A 713 3.25 22.52 -5.89
C ARG A 713 1.79 22.82 -5.61
N GLN A 714 1.03 21.77 -5.31
CA GLN A 714 -0.38 21.88 -4.96
C GLN A 714 -0.56 22.72 -3.68
N LEU A 715 0.30 22.50 -2.69
CA LEU A 715 0.31 23.26 -1.44
C LEU A 715 0.67 24.73 -1.68
N PHE A 716 1.70 25.03 -2.49
CA PHE A 716 2.08 26.38 -2.90
C PHE A 716 0.90 27.12 -3.56
N TYR A 717 0.25 26.49 -4.56
CA TYR A 717 -0.91 27.06 -5.24
C TYR A 717 -2.07 27.34 -4.28
N GLN A 718 -2.41 26.39 -3.42
CA GLN A 718 -3.52 26.55 -2.48
C GLN A 718 -3.24 27.61 -1.42
N LEU A 719 -1.99 27.73 -0.95
CA LEU A 719 -1.60 28.74 0.03
C LEU A 719 -1.62 30.17 -0.51
N LEU A 720 -1.27 30.36 -1.80
CA LEU A 720 -1.44 31.65 -2.48
C LEU A 720 -2.91 32.01 -2.71
N ASN A 721 -3.80 31.01 -2.75
CA ASN A 721 -5.24 31.14 -2.95
C ASN A 721 -6.03 30.67 -1.70
N VAL A 722 -5.52 30.95 -0.51
CA VAL A 722 -6.05 30.36 0.75
C VAL A 722 -7.52 30.68 1.02
N ASP A 723 -8.01 31.83 0.54
CA ASP A 723 -9.41 32.23 0.68
C ASP A 723 -10.38 31.30 -0.10
N ASP A 724 -9.92 30.76 -1.23
CA ASP A 724 -10.67 29.77 -2.04
C ASP A 724 -10.40 28.32 -1.57
N HIS A 725 -9.38 28.12 -0.73
CA HIS A 725 -8.94 26.82 -0.23
C HIS A 725 -8.73 26.78 1.29
N PRO A 726 -9.70 27.19 2.13
CA PRO A 726 -9.50 27.32 3.58
C PRO A 726 -9.10 26.01 4.28
N GLN A 727 -9.43 24.86 3.69
CA GLN A 727 -9.04 23.53 4.16
C GLN A 727 -7.53 23.27 4.11
N VAL A 728 -6.75 24.06 3.35
CA VAL A 728 -5.29 23.89 3.22
C VAL A 728 -4.56 24.22 4.53
N LEU A 729 -5.17 24.97 5.44
CA LEU A 729 -4.51 25.39 6.68
C LEU A 729 -4.12 24.19 7.57
N GLY A 730 -4.90 23.10 7.56
CA GLY A 730 -4.51 21.86 8.24
C GLY A 730 -3.24 21.26 7.64
N ASP A 731 -3.23 21.10 6.32
CA ASP A 731 -2.10 20.56 5.54
C ASP A 731 -0.85 21.42 5.70
N ALA A 732 -1.01 22.75 5.70
CA ALA A 732 0.06 23.72 5.91
C ALA A 732 0.72 23.54 7.28
N ARG A 733 -0.07 23.32 8.34
CA ARG A 733 0.48 23.08 9.68
C ARG A 733 1.24 21.76 9.74
N ASN A 734 0.64 20.69 9.20
CA ASN A 734 1.26 19.37 9.15
C ASN A 734 2.60 19.42 8.39
N TYR A 735 2.63 20.13 7.26
CA TYR A 735 3.84 20.33 6.46
C TYR A 735 4.94 21.09 7.23
N VAL A 736 4.56 22.11 8.00
CA VAL A 736 5.49 22.86 8.85
C VAL A 736 6.05 21.97 9.97
N ASP A 737 5.20 21.27 10.70
CA ASP A 737 5.60 20.41 11.81
C ASP A 737 6.51 19.26 11.34
N TYR A 738 6.22 18.68 10.16
CA TYR A 738 7.07 17.67 9.53
C TYR A 738 8.50 18.18 9.31
N TRP A 739 8.65 19.33 8.63
CA TRP A 739 9.98 19.87 8.33
C TRP A 739 10.72 20.38 9.57
N LEU A 740 10.03 20.90 10.58
CA LEU A 740 10.65 21.29 11.85
C LEU A 740 11.13 20.08 12.65
N ASN A 741 10.39 18.98 12.64
CA ASN A 741 10.83 17.72 13.24
C ASN A 741 12.05 17.16 12.49
N TRP A 742 12.01 17.17 11.16
CA TRP A 742 13.15 16.80 10.32
C TRP A 742 14.40 17.64 10.66
N ALA A 743 14.26 18.97 10.77
CA ALA A 743 15.36 19.87 11.09
C ALA A 743 15.95 19.61 12.49
N GLN A 744 15.09 19.26 13.45
CA GLN A 744 15.52 18.85 14.78
C GLN A 744 16.35 17.57 14.73
N ASP A 745 15.88 16.54 14.03
CA ASP A 745 16.57 15.25 13.91
C ASP A 745 17.89 15.40 13.14
N PHE A 746 17.86 16.14 12.03
CA PHE A 746 19.03 16.45 11.21
C PHE A 746 20.10 17.20 12.03
N SER A 747 19.72 18.22 12.79
CA SER A 747 20.67 18.99 13.62
C SER A 747 21.23 18.22 14.82
N ASN A 748 20.60 17.11 15.22
CA ASN A 748 21.09 16.23 16.29
C ASN A 748 22.03 15.10 15.78
N GLY A 749 22.14 14.90 14.46
CA GLY A 749 23.01 13.88 13.85
C GLY A 749 24.51 14.17 14.05
N THR A 750 25.34 13.13 14.23
CA THR A 750 26.75 13.31 14.65
C THR A 750 27.82 13.12 13.57
N THR A 751 27.54 12.45 12.44
CA THR A 751 28.55 12.16 11.40
C THR A 751 28.26 12.71 10.00
N ALA A 752 27.01 13.05 9.66
CA ALA A 752 26.64 13.58 8.33
C ALA A 752 26.29 15.08 8.33
N THR A 753 25.90 15.64 9.48
CA THR A 753 25.45 17.04 9.58
C THR A 753 26.64 18.01 9.58
N PRO A 754 26.65 19.05 8.72
CA PRO A 754 27.64 20.13 8.75
C PRO A 754 27.72 20.81 10.12
N VAL A 755 28.93 21.20 10.55
CA VAL A 755 29.18 21.68 11.92
C VAL A 755 28.38 22.94 12.21
N ASP A 756 28.32 23.85 11.24
CA ASP A 756 27.53 25.07 11.18
C ASP A 756 26.02 24.85 11.41
N GLN A 757 25.48 23.68 11.05
CA GLN A 757 24.05 23.34 11.19
C GLN A 757 23.73 22.43 12.40
N ARG A 758 24.75 21.85 13.05
CA ARG A 758 24.56 21.05 14.27
C ARG A 758 24.02 21.88 15.42
N PHE A 759 23.10 21.30 16.17
CA PHE A 759 22.58 21.94 17.38
C PHE A 759 23.68 22.14 18.43
N PHE A 760 23.58 23.25 19.14
CA PHE A 760 24.40 23.55 20.31
C PHE A 760 23.55 24.24 21.39
N PRO A 761 23.83 23.99 22.69
CA PRO A 761 23.16 24.70 23.77
C PRO A 761 23.44 26.20 23.71
N TYR A 762 22.41 27.01 23.95
CA TYR A 762 22.54 28.45 23.91
C TYR A 762 23.37 28.99 25.06
N THR A 763 24.37 29.78 24.72
CA THR A 763 24.87 30.89 25.53
C THR A 763 25.10 32.07 24.60
N GLU A 764 25.09 33.30 25.10
CA GLU A 764 25.35 34.48 24.26
C GLU A 764 26.71 34.37 23.54
N GLN A 765 27.72 33.79 24.20
CA GLN A 765 29.03 33.56 23.60
C GLN A 765 28.98 32.46 22.53
N ALA A 766 28.38 31.30 22.83
CA ALA A 766 28.30 30.20 21.86
C ALA A 766 27.50 30.60 20.61
N PHE A 767 26.46 31.42 20.76
CA PHE A 767 25.70 31.98 19.65
C PHE A 767 26.57 32.89 18.77
N LYS A 768 27.29 33.85 19.37
CA LYS A 768 28.21 34.73 18.63
C LYS A 768 29.32 33.93 17.94
N ASP A 769 29.91 32.96 18.63
CA ASP A 769 30.96 32.10 18.09
C ASP A 769 30.44 31.28 16.90
N ARG A 770 29.19 30.80 16.96
CA ARG A 770 28.57 30.10 15.84
C ARG A 770 28.30 31.02 14.65
N LEU A 771 27.75 32.22 14.89
CA LEU A 771 27.48 33.17 13.82
C LEU A 771 28.76 33.64 13.11
N GLU A 772 29.83 33.86 13.87
CA GLU A 772 31.15 34.19 13.31
C GLU A 772 31.72 33.02 12.49
N LEU A 773 31.56 31.77 12.98
CA LEU A 773 31.97 30.58 12.23
C LEU A 773 31.26 30.50 10.88
N ILE A 774 29.91 30.58 10.88
CA ILE A 774 29.09 30.53 9.67
C ILE A 774 29.52 31.64 8.71
N TYR A 775 29.60 32.88 9.20
CA TYR A 775 29.99 34.02 8.38
C TYR A 775 31.39 33.84 7.77
N GLN A 776 32.36 33.38 8.55
CA GLN A 776 33.73 33.19 8.07
C GLN A 776 33.84 32.05 7.05
N GLU A 777 33.09 30.96 7.24
CA GLU A 777 33.03 29.86 6.26
C GLU A 777 32.46 30.34 4.92
N LEU A 778 31.38 31.11 4.94
CA LEU A 778 30.78 31.70 3.73
C LEU A 778 31.71 32.73 3.07
N VAL A 779 32.43 33.55 3.85
CA VAL A 779 33.46 34.46 3.31
C VAL A 779 34.58 33.66 2.63
N ASP A 780 35.08 32.61 3.27
CA ASP A 780 36.16 31.79 2.72
C ASP A 780 35.72 31.09 1.41
N VAL A 781 34.47 30.64 1.32
CA VAL A 781 33.88 30.10 0.08
C VAL A 781 33.76 31.19 -0.97
N ALA A 782 33.16 32.33 -0.65
CA ALA A 782 32.98 33.45 -1.58
C ALA A 782 34.32 33.99 -2.12
N ASP A 783 35.34 34.10 -1.28
CA ASP A 783 36.67 34.59 -1.66
C ASP A 783 37.41 33.63 -2.61
N THR A 784 37.04 32.35 -2.61
CA THR A 784 37.64 31.32 -3.47
C THR A 784 36.85 31.03 -4.74
N ALA A 785 35.54 31.28 -4.75
CA ALA A 785 34.67 31.10 -5.91
C ALA A 785 35.10 31.99 -7.09
N ARG A 786 35.15 31.43 -8.29
CA ARG A 786 35.43 32.17 -9.53
C ARG A 786 34.37 31.80 -10.57
N PRO A 787 33.72 32.76 -11.26
CA PRO A 787 32.71 32.45 -12.28
C PRO A 787 33.18 31.59 -13.46
N TYR A 788 34.50 31.45 -13.62
CA TYR A 788 35.16 30.68 -14.67
C TYR A 788 35.82 29.40 -14.15
N ASP A 789 35.53 29.01 -12.90
CA ASP A 789 36.08 27.78 -12.32
C ASP A 789 35.61 26.55 -13.11
N PRO A 790 36.52 25.72 -13.66
CA PRO A 790 36.14 24.54 -14.45
C PRO A 790 35.29 23.52 -13.69
N ASP A 791 35.35 23.53 -12.35
CA ASP A 791 34.63 22.60 -11.48
C ASP A 791 33.21 23.08 -11.13
N GLN A 792 32.81 24.31 -11.49
CA GLN A 792 31.42 24.78 -11.35
C GLN A 792 30.49 24.13 -12.38
N PHE A 793 29.25 23.87 -11.99
CA PHE A 793 28.28 23.22 -12.89
C PHE A 793 27.55 24.20 -13.83
N ILE A 794 27.44 25.48 -13.47
CA ILE A 794 26.91 26.54 -14.34
C ILE A 794 28.05 27.03 -15.22
N LYS A 795 27.99 26.73 -16.53
CA LYS A 795 29.10 26.98 -17.47
C LYS A 795 28.70 27.89 -18.62
N THR A 796 27.41 28.10 -18.83
CA THR A 796 26.87 28.84 -19.96
C THR A 796 25.81 29.84 -19.52
N HIS A 797 25.53 30.83 -20.39
CA HIS A 797 24.39 31.73 -20.19
C HIS A 797 23.05 30.97 -20.11
N ALA A 798 22.90 29.84 -20.83
CA ALA A 798 21.68 29.03 -20.76
C ALA A 798 21.51 28.39 -19.37
N ASP A 799 22.59 27.93 -18.75
CA ASP A 799 22.59 27.37 -17.39
C ASP A 799 22.18 28.45 -16.36
N VAL A 800 22.62 29.70 -16.55
CA VAL A 800 22.18 30.84 -15.73
C VAL A 800 20.68 31.10 -15.88
N VAL A 801 20.15 31.04 -17.11
CA VAL A 801 18.70 31.18 -17.37
C VAL A 801 17.92 30.07 -16.67
N ILE A 802 18.40 28.83 -16.74
CA ILE A 802 17.78 27.68 -16.04
C ILE A 802 17.75 27.96 -14.54
N ARG A 803 18.86 28.38 -13.92
CA ARG A 803 18.89 28.73 -12.50
C ARG A 803 17.89 29.83 -12.15
N ILE A 804 17.86 30.93 -12.92
CA ILE A 804 16.94 32.06 -12.67
C ILE A 804 15.49 31.59 -12.75
N LYS A 805 15.17 30.76 -13.75
CA LYS A 805 13.85 30.15 -13.85
C LYS A 805 13.54 29.30 -12.63
N GLN A 806 14.38 28.30 -12.31
CA GLN A 806 14.14 27.37 -11.20
C GLN A 806 14.04 28.04 -9.82
N MET A 807 14.69 29.19 -9.62
CA MET A 807 14.61 29.98 -8.38
C MET A 807 13.35 30.87 -8.28
N ALA A 808 12.55 30.99 -9.35
CA ALA A 808 11.40 31.87 -9.40
C ALA A 808 10.32 31.54 -8.34
N PRO A 809 9.97 30.28 -8.04
CA PRO A 809 9.00 29.98 -6.98
C PRO A 809 9.41 30.51 -5.61
N PHE A 810 10.71 30.60 -5.31
CA PHE A 810 11.24 31.14 -4.05
C PHE A 810 11.34 32.67 -4.08
N ASN A 811 12.02 33.24 -5.08
CA ASN A 811 12.30 34.68 -5.11
C ASN A 811 11.07 35.54 -5.48
N LEU A 812 10.03 34.97 -6.12
CA LEU A 812 8.79 35.71 -6.39
C LEU A 812 7.83 35.76 -5.19
N VAL A 813 8.14 35.06 -4.10
CA VAL A 813 7.43 35.16 -2.81
C VAL A 813 8.33 35.69 -1.70
N ASP A 814 9.40 36.41 -2.05
CA ASP A 814 10.33 36.96 -1.09
C ASP A 814 9.65 37.85 -0.03
N GLY A 815 10.13 37.75 1.21
CA GLY A 815 9.48 38.32 2.40
C GLY A 815 8.22 37.59 2.90
N ALA A 816 7.71 36.57 2.21
CA ALA A 816 6.42 35.97 2.56
C ALA A 816 6.41 35.25 3.93
N TRP A 817 7.55 34.81 4.46
CA TRP A 817 7.63 34.20 5.80
C TRP A 817 7.24 35.19 6.91
N LEU A 818 7.39 36.51 6.70
CA LEU A 818 7.05 37.55 7.67
C LEU A 818 5.74 38.28 7.41
N ARG A 819 4.96 37.91 6.39
CA ARG A 819 3.76 38.66 5.97
C ARG A 819 2.71 38.90 7.08
N ASN A 820 2.69 38.04 8.09
CA ASN A 820 1.76 38.08 9.23
C ASN A 820 2.47 38.38 10.57
N ILE A 821 3.69 38.90 10.56
CA ILE A 821 4.47 39.16 11.79
C ILE A 821 3.89 40.31 12.63
N GLY A 822 3.15 41.21 11.98
CA GLY A 822 2.43 42.33 12.61
C GLY A 822 1.13 41.87 13.28
N ARG A 823 0.96 42.19 14.56
CA ARG A 823 -0.29 41.93 15.30
C ARG A 823 -1.17 43.18 15.40
N THR A 824 -2.46 42.97 15.65
CA THR A 824 -3.35 44.07 16.05
C THR A 824 -2.99 44.53 17.47
N GLY A 825 -2.47 45.75 17.63
CA GLY A 825 -2.14 46.35 18.93
C GLY A 825 -0.66 46.75 19.07
N PRO A 826 -0.20 47.12 20.28
CA PRO A 826 1.21 47.48 20.52
C PRO A 826 2.14 46.32 20.16
N ILE A 827 3.32 46.59 19.60
CA ILE A 827 4.35 45.57 19.29
C ILE A 827 5.54 45.68 20.24
N ASP A 828 6.31 44.60 20.38
CA ASP A 828 7.59 44.59 21.09
C ASP A 828 8.77 44.89 20.14
N GLU A 829 9.97 45.00 20.71
CA GLU A 829 11.19 45.35 19.96
C GLU A 829 11.59 44.25 18.96
N VAL A 830 11.40 42.96 19.31
CA VAL A 830 11.70 41.83 18.41
C VAL A 830 10.79 41.89 17.18
N ARG A 831 9.49 42.08 17.35
CA ARG A 831 8.54 42.27 16.24
C ARG A 831 8.80 43.53 15.46
N SER A 832 9.25 44.61 16.09
CA SER A 832 9.63 45.83 15.39
C SER A 832 10.81 45.58 14.44
N LEU A 833 11.81 44.77 14.86
CA LEU A 833 12.94 44.40 14.01
C LEU A 833 12.48 43.54 12.84
N LEU A 834 11.72 42.48 13.08
CA LEU A 834 11.23 41.61 12.00
C LEU A 834 10.28 42.33 11.04
N PHE A 835 9.38 43.18 11.56
CA PHE A 835 8.50 43.99 10.71
C PHE A 835 9.30 44.96 9.84
N SER A 836 10.40 45.51 10.34
CA SER A 836 11.27 46.37 9.53
C SER A 836 11.94 45.61 8.38
N VAL A 837 12.32 44.35 8.59
CA VAL A 837 12.85 43.47 7.52
C VAL A 837 11.76 43.26 6.48
N TRP A 838 10.57 42.81 6.88
CA TRP A 838 9.45 42.62 5.95
C TRP A 838 9.07 43.86 5.15
N MET A 839 9.08 45.04 5.79
CA MET A 839 8.82 46.31 5.12
C MET A 839 9.83 46.60 4.01
N ASP A 840 11.12 46.31 4.24
CA ASP A 840 12.16 46.46 3.23
C ASP A 840 11.93 45.45 2.07
N GLU A 841 11.62 44.18 2.37
CA GLU A 841 11.32 43.12 1.37
C GLU A 841 10.18 43.50 0.40
N VAL A 842 9.09 44.05 0.94
CA VAL A 842 7.93 44.47 0.14
C VAL A 842 8.11 45.84 -0.51
N GLY A 843 9.24 46.52 -0.30
CA GLY A 843 9.64 47.77 -0.92
C GLY A 843 9.13 49.05 -0.23
N ASP A 844 8.62 48.98 1.01
CA ASP A 844 8.08 50.12 1.78
C ASP A 844 7.08 51.01 0.99
N GLY A 845 6.28 50.37 0.13
CA GLY A 845 5.31 51.04 -0.73
C GLY A 845 5.87 51.62 -2.04
N ASP A 846 7.17 51.48 -2.30
CA ASP A 846 7.81 51.78 -3.60
C ASP A 846 7.89 50.51 -4.46
N VAL A 847 7.14 50.52 -5.57
CA VAL A 847 7.06 49.41 -6.53
C VAL A 847 8.44 49.01 -7.08
N SER A 848 9.33 49.97 -7.27
CA SER A 848 10.68 49.76 -7.81
C SER A 848 11.65 49.15 -6.81
N MET A 849 11.31 49.19 -5.53
CA MET A 849 12.09 48.61 -4.44
C MET A 849 11.52 47.27 -3.96
N ASN A 850 10.39 46.81 -4.50
CA ASN A 850 9.79 45.54 -4.12
C ASN A 850 10.62 44.36 -4.68
N HIS A 851 11.09 43.48 -3.80
CA HIS A 851 12.03 42.42 -4.16
C HIS A 851 11.47 41.47 -5.22
N CYS A 852 10.20 41.06 -5.08
CA CYS A 852 9.53 40.21 -6.07
C CYS A 852 9.44 40.87 -7.45
N ASN A 853 9.18 42.19 -7.52
CA ASN A 853 9.16 42.92 -8.79
C ASN A 853 10.55 42.99 -9.42
N ILE A 854 11.60 43.24 -8.63
CA ILE A 854 12.99 43.26 -9.10
C ILE A 854 13.39 41.88 -9.64
N TYR A 855 12.99 40.79 -8.97
CA TYR A 855 13.24 39.44 -9.48
C TYR A 855 12.46 39.15 -10.76
N ARG A 856 11.20 39.61 -10.86
CA ARG A 856 10.42 39.48 -12.09
C ARG A 856 11.08 40.22 -13.26
N ASP A 857 11.64 41.40 -13.01
CA ASP A 857 12.41 42.14 -14.03
C ASP A 857 13.68 41.38 -14.45
N LEU A 858 14.36 40.71 -13.51
CA LEU A 858 15.46 39.79 -13.82
C LEU A 858 14.99 38.63 -14.71
N CYS A 859 13.86 37.98 -14.41
CA CYS A 859 13.27 36.95 -15.27
C CYS A 859 13.04 37.48 -16.70
N HIS A 860 12.43 38.66 -16.83
CA HIS A 860 12.17 39.28 -18.13
C HIS A 860 13.46 39.59 -18.88
N SER A 861 14.52 40.02 -18.19
CA SER A 861 15.80 40.38 -18.80
C SER A 861 16.49 39.19 -19.49
N VAL A 862 16.22 37.97 -19.01
CA VAL A 862 16.75 36.72 -19.59
C VAL A 862 15.75 36.02 -20.52
N GLY A 863 14.63 36.68 -20.84
CA GLY A 863 13.62 36.18 -21.76
C GLY A 863 12.62 35.20 -21.14
N TYR A 864 12.57 35.08 -19.82
CA TYR A 864 11.59 34.27 -19.11
C TYR A 864 10.45 35.15 -18.57
N TYR A 865 9.21 34.84 -18.95
CA TYR A 865 8.01 35.59 -18.54
C TYR A 865 7.13 34.65 -17.69
N PRO A 866 7.28 34.63 -16.36
CA PRO A 866 6.51 33.75 -15.50
C PRO A 866 5.01 34.06 -15.62
N ALA A 867 4.18 33.01 -15.60
CA ALA A 867 2.74 33.15 -15.39
C ALA A 867 2.47 33.78 -14.00
N PRO A 868 1.27 34.33 -13.75
CA PRO A 868 0.89 34.82 -12.41
C PRO A 868 1.13 33.71 -11.36
N ILE A 869 1.81 34.04 -10.26
CA ILE A 869 2.29 33.04 -9.28
C ILE A 869 1.14 32.30 -8.59
N GLU A 870 -0.02 32.95 -8.49
CA GLU A 870 -1.26 32.42 -7.95
C GLU A 870 -1.99 31.46 -8.93
N SER A 871 -1.51 31.32 -10.17
CA SER A 871 -2.16 30.49 -11.19
C SER A 871 -1.69 29.04 -11.19
N GLN A 872 -2.57 28.13 -11.64
CA GLN A 872 -2.17 26.74 -11.90
C GLN A 872 -1.10 26.64 -12.99
N ASP A 873 -1.13 27.54 -13.99
CA ASP A 873 -0.14 27.59 -15.07
C ASP A 873 1.29 27.82 -14.53
N PHE A 874 1.45 28.55 -13.42
CA PHE A 874 2.74 28.71 -12.76
C PHE A 874 3.11 27.48 -11.91
N ALA A 875 2.24 27.08 -10.98
CA ALA A 875 2.53 26.02 -10.03
C ALA A 875 2.79 24.66 -10.70
N PHE A 876 2.08 24.39 -11.81
CA PHE A 876 2.19 23.15 -12.56
C PHE A 876 2.93 23.32 -13.90
N ASP A 877 3.75 24.37 -14.05
CA ASP A 877 4.73 24.43 -15.15
C ASP A 877 5.74 23.30 -14.95
N LEU A 878 5.67 22.29 -15.83
CA LEU A 878 6.48 21.07 -15.79
C LEU A 878 7.95 21.31 -16.15
N THR A 879 8.31 22.52 -16.54
CA THR A 879 9.71 22.89 -16.67
C THR A 879 10.36 23.22 -15.33
N PHE A 880 9.60 23.45 -14.26
CA PHE A 880 10.14 23.52 -12.91
C PHE A 880 10.49 22.14 -12.38
N LEU A 881 11.48 22.08 -11.49
CA LEU A 881 11.69 20.94 -10.60
C LEU A 881 10.64 20.94 -9.49
N ASP A 882 10.18 19.77 -9.05
CA ASP A 882 9.24 19.68 -7.92
C ASP A 882 9.87 20.20 -6.62
N SER A 883 11.17 19.94 -6.44
CA SER A 883 11.94 20.45 -5.29
C SER A 883 12.03 21.98 -5.25
N ALA A 884 11.82 22.69 -6.37
CA ALA A 884 11.78 24.14 -6.40
C ALA A 884 10.63 24.73 -5.56
N PHE A 885 9.59 23.95 -5.27
CA PHE A 885 8.42 24.39 -4.50
C PHE A 885 8.48 24.02 -3.00
N THR A 886 9.48 23.25 -2.56
CA THR A 886 9.57 22.77 -1.16
C THR A 886 9.70 23.93 -0.16
N VAL A 887 10.78 24.73 -0.29
CA VAL A 887 11.03 25.88 0.59
C VAL A 887 9.97 26.98 0.42
N PRO A 888 9.52 27.33 -0.81
CA PRO A 888 8.44 28.30 -1.00
C PRO A 888 7.13 27.90 -0.34
N ALA A 889 6.70 26.63 -0.46
CA ALA A 889 5.52 26.14 0.23
C ALA A 889 5.69 26.21 1.75
N PHE A 890 6.87 25.87 2.28
CA PHE A 890 7.17 25.95 3.72
C PHE A 890 7.06 27.38 4.26
N GLN A 891 7.65 28.39 3.61
CA GLN A 891 7.52 29.79 4.06
C GLN A 891 6.08 30.31 3.96
N LEU A 892 5.35 29.92 2.93
CA LEU A 892 3.94 30.27 2.80
C LEU A 892 3.10 29.60 3.89
N ALA A 893 3.42 28.37 4.27
CA ALA A 893 2.69 27.61 5.28
C ALA A 893 2.95 28.14 6.70
N ILE A 894 4.22 28.29 7.09
CA ILE A 894 4.59 28.70 8.46
C ILE A 894 4.10 30.12 8.80
N SER A 895 4.10 31.01 7.82
CA SER A 895 3.60 32.39 7.99
C SER A 895 2.09 32.47 8.23
N GLN A 896 1.30 31.45 7.89
CA GLN A 896 -0.12 31.38 8.28
C GLN A 896 -0.29 31.28 9.81
N PHE A 897 0.75 30.84 10.52
CA PHE A 897 0.71 30.51 11.94
C PHE A 897 1.83 31.25 12.71
N SER A 898 2.07 32.51 12.34
CA SER A 898 3.20 33.30 12.83
C SER A 898 3.27 33.45 14.36
N GLU A 899 2.13 33.36 15.06
CA GLU A 899 2.09 33.37 16.52
C GLU A 899 2.56 32.04 17.13
N ASP A 900 2.16 30.92 16.54
CA ASP A 900 2.52 29.60 17.04
C ASP A 900 3.99 29.30 16.76
N TYR A 901 4.50 29.70 15.59
CA TYR A 901 5.89 29.48 15.15
C TYR A 901 6.78 30.72 15.25
N TYR A 902 6.45 31.64 16.16
CA TYR A 902 7.18 32.90 16.33
C TYR A 902 8.70 32.71 16.53
N PRO A 903 9.20 31.75 17.35
CA PRO A 903 10.63 31.51 17.48
C PRO A 903 11.27 30.96 16.21
N GLU A 904 10.60 30.05 15.51
CA GLU A 904 11.09 29.49 14.24
C GLU A 904 11.24 30.59 13.19
N LEU A 905 10.28 31.53 13.10
CA LEU A 905 10.37 32.69 12.20
C LEU A 905 11.58 33.60 12.50
N ILE A 906 11.94 33.77 13.78
CA ILE A 906 13.19 34.46 14.15
C ILE A 906 14.40 33.70 13.59
N GLY A 907 14.38 32.37 13.70
CA GLY A 907 15.42 31.48 13.16
C GLY A 907 15.54 31.52 11.64
N MET A 908 14.41 31.46 10.92
CA MET A 908 14.35 31.58 9.46
C MET A 908 14.92 32.92 9.00
N THR A 909 14.53 34.00 9.67
CA THR A 909 15.05 35.35 9.37
C THR A 909 16.54 35.42 9.67
N LEU A 910 17.02 34.81 10.76
CA LEU A 910 18.46 34.75 11.01
C LEU A 910 19.21 33.99 9.90
N GLN A 911 18.67 32.87 9.42
CA GLN A 911 19.32 32.08 8.37
C GLN A 911 19.47 32.89 7.08
N LEU A 912 18.38 33.41 6.54
CA LEU A 912 18.39 34.06 5.24
C LEU A 912 19.27 35.31 5.25
N GLU A 913 19.12 36.12 6.30
CA GLU A 913 19.75 37.43 6.38
C GLU A 913 21.22 37.35 6.79
N TRP A 914 21.61 36.38 7.62
CA TRP A 914 23.00 36.24 8.07
C TRP A 914 23.90 35.60 7.01
N GLU A 915 23.35 34.71 6.18
CA GLU A 915 24.10 33.94 5.18
C GLU A 915 24.26 34.67 3.83
N VAL A 916 23.84 35.94 3.74
CA VAL A 916 23.85 36.75 2.51
C VAL A 916 25.18 36.78 1.75
N VAL A 917 26.30 36.53 2.43
CA VAL A 917 27.63 36.46 1.79
C VAL A 917 27.70 35.39 0.71
N ASP A 918 26.91 34.32 0.83
CA ASP A 918 26.82 33.24 -0.17
C ASP A 918 26.23 33.69 -1.52
N LEU A 919 25.58 34.86 -1.55
CA LEU A 919 25.08 35.45 -2.80
C LEU A 919 26.19 36.08 -3.66
N LYS A 920 27.37 36.36 -3.09
CA LYS A 920 28.49 36.99 -3.84
C LYS A 920 28.95 36.15 -5.04
N PRO A 921 29.19 34.83 -4.93
CA PRO A 921 29.41 33.97 -6.09
C PRO A 921 28.32 34.07 -7.16
N THR A 922 27.05 34.14 -6.77
CA THR A 922 25.92 34.26 -7.69
C THR A 922 25.93 35.61 -8.41
N ARG A 923 26.16 36.72 -7.70
CA ARG A 923 26.37 38.04 -8.32
C ARG A 923 27.47 37.99 -9.37
N ASP A 924 28.65 37.49 -9.00
CA ASP A 924 29.82 37.45 -9.89
C ASP A 924 29.56 36.58 -11.13
N LEU A 925 28.80 35.50 -10.96
CA LEU A 925 28.37 34.62 -12.04
C LEU A 925 27.44 35.33 -13.03
N LEU A 926 26.43 36.05 -12.52
CA LEU A 926 25.50 36.82 -13.36
C LEU A 926 26.24 37.93 -14.11
N GLU A 927 27.11 38.69 -13.44
CA GLU A 927 27.96 39.69 -14.08
C GLU A 927 28.85 39.09 -15.18
N TYR A 928 29.46 37.94 -14.91
CA TYR A 928 30.31 37.25 -15.88
C TYR A 928 29.57 36.84 -17.15
N PHE A 929 28.32 36.39 -17.02
CA PHE A 929 27.45 36.06 -18.17
C PHE A 929 26.65 37.26 -18.71
N ASN A 930 26.93 38.47 -18.24
CA ASN A 930 26.28 39.70 -18.68
C ASN A 930 24.75 39.69 -18.46
N VAL A 931 24.33 39.12 -17.33
CA VAL A 931 22.96 39.16 -16.79
C VAL A 931 22.94 40.15 -15.62
N ASP A 932 21.85 40.92 -15.49
CA ASP A 932 21.74 41.95 -14.45
C ASP A 932 21.73 41.30 -13.04
N PRO A 933 22.73 41.58 -12.18
CA PRO A 933 22.79 40.99 -10.84
C PRO A 933 22.00 41.81 -9.79
N HIS A 934 21.25 42.85 -10.18
CA HIS A 934 20.71 43.86 -9.26
C HIS A 934 19.99 43.27 -8.04
N PHE A 935 19.14 42.25 -8.24
CA PHE A 935 18.44 41.54 -7.15
C PHE A 935 19.42 41.05 -6.06
N TYR A 936 20.47 40.32 -6.44
CA TYR A 936 21.46 39.78 -5.51
C TYR A 936 22.38 40.87 -4.92
N VAL A 937 22.73 41.89 -5.71
CA VAL A 937 23.55 43.02 -5.24
C VAL A 937 22.84 43.77 -4.12
N MET A 938 21.53 43.97 -4.24
CA MET A 938 20.71 44.63 -3.26
C MET A 938 20.70 43.86 -1.93
N HIS A 939 20.39 42.56 -1.94
CA HIS A 939 20.44 41.70 -0.74
C HIS A 939 21.80 41.76 -0.04
N ILE A 940 22.91 41.57 -0.77
CA ILE A 940 24.27 41.68 -0.21
C ILE A 940 24.51 43.00 0.54
N GLY A 941 23.87 44.09 0.07
CA GLY A 941 23.93 45.40 0.72
C GLY A 941 23.01 45.52 1.94
N ILE A 942 21.74 45.18 1.78
CA ILE A 942 20.69 45.38 2.80
C ILE A 942 20.89 44.42 3.99
N ASP A 943 21.35 43.19 3.75
CA ASP A 943 21.26 42.11 4.74
C ASP A 943 22.54 41.97 5.56
N ASN A 944 23.53 42.86 5.35
CA ASN A 944 24.85 42.79 5.95
C ASN A 944 24.85 42.59 7.49
N ALA A 945 25.78 41.77 7.97
CA ALA A 945 25.94 41.39 9.38
C ALA A 945 26.39 42.52 10.34
N VAL A 946 26.49 43.78 9.89
CA VAL A 946 26.96 44.90 10.72
C VAL A 946 25.82 45.83 11.13
N ASN A 947 25.06 46.36 10.16
CA ASN A 947 23.92 47.25 10.40
C ASN A 947 22.70 46.89 9.53
N GLY A 948 22.79 45.79 8.78
CA GLY A 948 21.75 45.29 7.89
C GLY A 948 20.77 44.33 8.59
N HIS A 949 19.95 43.66 7.79
CA HIS A 949 18.96 42.71 8.29
C HIS A 949 19.58 41.56 9.11
N GLY A 950 20.76 41.06 8.73
CA GLY A 950 21.46 40.02 9.50
C GLY A 950 21.73 40.45 10.96
N GLN A 951 22.19 41.68 11.19
CA GLN A 951 22.37 42.19 12.55
C GLN A 951 21.02 42.35 13.29
N ARG A 952 19.98 42.83 12.59
CA ARG A 952 18.62 42.94 13.18
C ARG A 952 18.08 41.57 13.61
N ALA A 953 18.31 40.53 12.81
CA ALA A 953 17.90 39.17 13.12
C ALA A 953 18.67 38.59 14.33
N ALA A 954 19.98 38.84 14.41
CA ALA A 954 20.79 38.45 15.56
C ALA A 954 20.36 39.18 16.84
N ASP A 955 20.02 40.47 16.75
CA ASP A 955 19.48 41.25 17.87
C ASP A 955 18.10 40.72 18.31
N ALA A 956 17.25 40.34 17.36
CA ALA A 956 15.95 39.73 17.62
C ALA A 956 16.08 38.42 18.43
N VAL A 957 17.04 37.56 18.10
CA VAL A 957 17.36 36.34 18.89
C VAL A 957 17.75 36.71 20.31
N GLY A 958 18.68 37.66 20.48
CA GLY A 958 19.16 38.09 21.80
C GLY A 958 18.04 38.66 22.67
N LEU A 959 17.22 39.54 22.11
CA LEU A 959 16.08 40.16 22.80
C LEU A 959 15.02 39.12 23.19
N TYR A 960 14.65 38.22 22.27
CA TYR A 960 13.68 37.16 22.54
C TYR A 960 14.13 36.25 23.68
N LEU A 961 15.38 35.75 23.62
CA LEU A 961 15.91 34.84 24.64
C LEU A 961 16.14 35.54 25.98
N ASN A 962 16.43 36.84 25.99
CA ASN A 962 16.48 37.63 27.23
C ASN A 962 15.10 37.74 27.90
N GLU A 963 14.02 37.87 27.12
CA GLU A 963 12.67 37.85 27.68
C GLU A 963 12.26 36.45 28.18
N MET A 964 12.62 35.38 27.45
CA MET A 964 12.44 34.00 27.93
C MET A 964 13.19 33.76 29.25
N ARG A 965 14.40 34.28 29.38
CA ARG A 965 15.17 34.24 30.63
C ARG A 965 14.44 34.94 31.78
N ARG A 966 13.84 36.11 31.52
CA ARG A 966 13.11 36.90 32.53
C ARG A 966 11.82 36.22 32.99
N THR A 967 11.13 35.52 32.09
CA THR A 967 9.81 34.94 32.34
C THR A 967 9.84 33.49 32.78
N GLY A 968 10.80 32.68 32.30
CA GLY A 968 10.86 31.23 32.53
C GLY A 968 12.24 30.66 32.88
N GLY A 969 13.28 31.49 33.05
CA GLY A 969 14.63 31.04 33.42
C GLY A 969 15.39 30.34 32.29
N GLU A 970 16.51 29.68 32.62
CA GLU A 970 17.42 29.09 31.61
C GLU A 970 16.82 27.89 30.86
N GLU A 971 15.90 27.15 31.45
CA GLU A 971 15.21 26.06 30.75
C GLU A 971 14.37 26.60 29.59
N ALA A 972 13.59 27.67 29.84
CA ALA A 972 12.83 28.36 28.81
C ALA A 972 13.72 28.96 27.72
N VAL A 973 14.92 29.44 28.06
CA VAL A 973 15.93 29.90 27.08
C VAL A 973 16.34 28.77 26.15
N GLN A 974 16.66 27.58 26.68
CA GLN A 974 17.08 26.45 25.84
C GLN A 974 15.92 25.93 24.98
N THR A 975 14.69 25.89 25.51
CA THR A 975 13.50 25.54 24.73
C THR A 975 13.23 26.55 23.61
N GLY A 976 13.28 27.85 23.91
CA GLY A 976 13.13 28.90 22.89
C GLY A 976 14.24 28.86 21.84
N TRP A 977 15.48 28.64 22.26
CA TRP A 977 16.63 28.50 21.36
C TRP A 977 16.52 27.28 20.45
N ARG A 978 16.09 26.13 20.97
CA ARG A 978 15.85 24.93 20.17
C ARG A 978 14.90 25.24 19.01
N ARG A 979 13.81 25.95 19.28
CA ARG A 979 12.83 26.35 18.26
C ARG A 979 13.41 27.33 17.24
N ILE A 980 14.15 28.35 17.68
CA ILE A 980 14.89 29.27 16.78
C ILE A 980 15.84 28.47 15.89
N TRP A 981 16.63 27.55 16.44
CA TRP A 981 17.58 26.75 15.67
C TRP A 981 16.91 25.79 14.70
N ASN A 982 15.78 25.18 15.07
CA ASN A 982 14.99 24.36 14.16
C ASN A 982 14.49 25.18 12.97
N GLY A 983 14.02 26.42 13.18
CA GLY A 983 13.65 27.34 12.10
C GLY A 983 14.83 27.73 11.20
N PHE A 984 15.99 28.01 11.79
CA PHE A 984 17.23 28.29 11.06
C PHE A 984 17.63 27.12 10.13
N VAL A 985 17.69 25.90 10.68
CA VAL A 985 18.07 24.69 9.93
C VAL A 985 17.01 24.30 8.90
N ALA A 986 15.73 24.41 9.24
CA ALA A 986 14.65 24.08 8.30
C ALA A 986 14.71 24.97 7.07
N PHE A 987 14.91 26.29 7.23
CA PHE A 987 14.90 27.19 6.09
C PHE A 987 16.10 27.03 5.16
N GLY A 988 17.28 26.73 5.72
CA GLY A 988 18.51 26.55 4.94
C GLY A 988 18.68 25.18 4.29
N SER A 989 18.05 24.12 4.83
CA SER A 989 18.48 22.74 4.52
C SER A 989 17.37 21.77 4.09
N ILE A 990 16.09 22.17 4.06
CA ILE A 990 15.01 21.26 3.64
C ILE A 990 14.98 21.07 2.12
N GLY A 991 14.55 19.87 1.70
CA GLY A 991 14.42 19.51 0.28
C GLY A 991 15.76 19.19 -0.40
N THR A 992 15.70 19.02 -1.73
CA THR A 992 16.82 18.54 -2.57
C THR A 992 17.17 19.50 -3.70
N PHE A 993 16.60 20.71 -3.70
CA PHE A 993 16.64 21.64 -4.83
C PHE A 993 18.04 21.90 -5.39
N GLY A 994 19.04 22.12 -4.53
CA GLY A 994 20.41 22.38 -4.97
C GLY A 994 21.00 21.23 -5.80
N GLN A 995 20.77 19.98 -5.37
CA GLN A 995 21.23 18.79 -6.08
C GLN A 995 20.44 18.58 -7.37
N ASP A 996 19.12 18.70 -7.31
CA ASP A 996 18.26 18.49 -8.49
C ASP A 996 18.53 19.54 -9.59
N LEU A 997 18.84 20.78 -9.21
CA LEU A 997 19.26 21.83 -10.13
C LEU A 997 20.62 21.50 -10.77
N GLN A 998 21.57 21.00 -9.98
CA GLN A 998 22.84 20.54 -10.50
C GLN A 998 22.66 19.39 -11.48
N ASP A 999 21.79 18.43 -11.18
CA ASP A 999 21.51 17.28 -12.03
C ASP A 999 20.81 17.72 -13.32
N LEU A 1000 19.83 18.64 -13.24
CA LEU A 1000 19.17 19.23 -14.40
C LEU A 1000 20.15 19.91 -15.37
N ILE A 1001 21.17 20.59 -14.84
CA ILE A 1001 22.16 21.31 -15.65
C ILE A 1001 23.27 20.38 -16.16
N THR A 1002 23.78 19.49 -15.32
CA THR A 1002 24.91 18.61 -15.67
C THR A 1002 24.49 17.39 -16.48
N THR A 1003 23.26 16.92 -16.28
CA THR A 1003 22.66 15.75 -16.93
C THR A 1003 21.28 16.11 -17.47
N PRO A 1004 21.17 17.05 -18.42
CA PRO A 1004 19.88 17.48 -18.93
C PRO A 1004 19.16 16.32 -19.62
N PRO A 1005 17.82 16.23 -19.52
CA PRO A 1005 17.06 15.18 -20.18
C PRO A 1005 17.32 15.23 -21.68
N THR A 1006 17.55 14.06 -22.27
CA THR A 1006 17.75 13.91 -23.71
C THR A 1006 16.52 14.38 -24.48
N LEU A 1007 16.70 14.77 -25.75
CA LEU A 1007 15.54 15.14 -26.59
C LEU A 1007 14.50 14.01 -26.66
N ARG A 1008 14.92 12.73 -26.56
CA ARG A 1008 14.00 11.59 -26.50
C ARG A 1008 13.18 11.58 -25.21
N GLU A 1009 13.80 11.79 -24.06
CA GLU A 1009 13.10 11.86 -22.78
C GLU A 1009 12.13 13.06 -22.75
N GLN A 1010 12.56 14.21 -23.28
CA GLN A 1010 11.69 15.39 -23.42
C GLN A 1010 10.49 15.12 -24.34
N MET A 1011 10.70 14.36 -25.42
CA MET A 1011 9.64 13.94 -26.34
C MET A 1011 8.64 12.97 -25.69
N ILE A 1012 9.12 12.03 -24.88
CA ILE A 1012 8.27 11.10 -24.12
C ILE A 1012 7.41 11.89 -23.14
N ALA A 1013 8.03 12.78 -22.36
CA ALA A 1013 7.30 13.65 -21.44
C ALA A 1013 6.27 14.53 -22.17
N LEU A 1014 6.56 14.99 -23.40
CA LEU A 1014 5.58 15.71 -24.23
C LEU A 1014 4.39 14.83 -24.61
N ILE A 1015 4.62 13.57 -25.00
CA ILE A 1015 3.55 12.64 -25.35
C ILE A 1015 2.67 12.36 -24.13
N GLU A 1016 3.27 12.11 -22.96
CA GLU A 1016 2.57 11.91 -21.69
C GLU A 1016 1.69 13.11 -21.33
N ARG A 1017 2.22 14.34 -21.42
CA ARG A 1017 1.45 15.58 -21.17
C ARG A 1017 0.20 15.72 -22.06
N LYS A 1018 0.27 15.21 -23.29
CA LYS A 1018 -0.84 15.30 -24.24
C LYS A 1018 -1.78 14.09 -24.14
N ALA A 1019 -1.48 13.09 -23.31
CA ALA A 1019 -2.21 11.82 -23.26
C ALA A 1019 -3.68 11.98 -22.86
N ASP A 1020 -4.01 12.79 -21.86
CA ASP A 1020 -5.37 12.94 -21.35
C ASP A 1020 -6.41 13.29 -22.43
N PHE A 1021 -6.03 14.22 -23.31
CA PHE A 1021 -6.88 14.64 -24.43
C PHE A 1021 -6.51 13.89 -25.71
N GLY A 1022 -5.22 13.61 -25.94
CA GLY A 1022 -4.71 12.91 -27.12
C GLY A 1022 -5.28 11.50 -27.25
N SER A 1023 -5.40 10.76 -26.15
CA SER A 1023 -5.94 9.39 -26.11
C SER A 1023 -7.43 9.28 -26.49
N ARG A 1024 -8.14 10.40 -26.67
CA ARG A 1024 -9.60 10.41 -26.94
C ARG A 1024 -9.97 10.92 -28.32
N ASN A 1025 -9.02 11.48 -29.07
CA ASN A 1025 -9.32 12.31 -30.24
C ASN A 1025 -8.98 11.67 -31.60
N HIS A 1026 -8.41 10.46 -31.64
CA HIS A 1026 -7.92 9.85 -32.89
C HIS A 1026 -8.77 8.70 -33.43
N GLN A 1027 -9.92 8.40 -32.81
CA GLN A 1027 -10.94 7.44 -33.32
C GLN A 1027 -10.32 6.13 -33.86
N GLU A 1028 -10.58 5.79 -35.14
CA GLU A 1028 -10.09 4.58 -35.81
C GLU A 1028 -8.68 4.71 -36.41
N TYR A 1029 -8.02 5.87 -36.30
CA TYR A 1029 -6.71 6.10 -36.91
C TYR A 1029 -5.61 5.32 -36.18
N LYS A 1030 -4.68 4.74 -36.96
CA LYS A 1030 -3.61 3.86 -36.49
C LYS A 1030 -2.23 4.34 -36.94
N ILE A 1031 -1.22 3.99 -36.15
CA ILE A 1031 0.20 4.06 -36.52
C ILE A 1031 0.77 2.65 -36.35
N GLY A 1032 1.24 2.05 -37.44
CA GLY A 1032 1.45 0.59 -37.47
C GLY A 1032 0.13 -0.15 -37.27
N ASP A 1033 0.13 -1.19 -36.43
CA ASP A 1033 -1.04 -2.03 -36.16
C ASP A 1033 -1.92 -1.54 -34.99
N CYS A 1034 -1.46 -0.53 -34.24
CA CYS A 1034 -2.07 -0.04 -33.00
C CYS A 1034 -2.80 1.31 -33.23
N ARG A 1035 -3.96 1.51 -32.55
CA ARG A 1035 -4.70 2.78 -32.63
C ARG A 1035 -3.91 3.88 -31.93
N ILE A 1036 -4.00 5.09 -32.47
CA ILE A 1036 -3.27 6.24 -31.90
C ILE A 1036 -3.72 6.53 -30.46
N ASN A 1037 -4.98 6.28 -30.13
CA ASN A 1037 -5.49 6.42 -28.77
C ASN A 1037 -4.74 5.50 -27.78
N ASP A 1038 -4.52 4.23 -28.14
CA ASP A 1038 -3.85 3.22 -27.32
C ASP A 1038 -2.32 3.44 -27.23
N TRP A 1039 -1.74 4.19 -28.17
CA TRP A 1039 -0.32 4.50 -28.17
C TRP A 1039 0.08 5.45 -27.03
N PHE A 1040 -0.85 6.26 -26.51
CA PHE A 1040 -0.57 7.18 -25.40
C PHE A 1040 -0.25 6.46 -24.08
N ASP A 1041 -0.63 5.19 -23.93
CA ASP A 1041 -0.26 4.35 -22.76
C ASP A 1041 1.20 3.88 -22.82
N ARG A 1042 1.84 3.97 -23.98
CA ARG A 1042 3.22 3.51 -24.22
C ARG A 1042 4.01 4.60 -24.94
N PRO A 1043 4.23 5.77 -24.30
CA PRO A 1043 4.76 6.97 -24.95
C PRO A 1043 6.14 6.76 -25.58
N SER A 1044 7.02 5.98 -24.94
CA SER A 1044 8.32 5.59 -25.51
C SER A 1044 8.16 4.76 -26.79
N GLU A 1045 7.28 3.74 -26.78
CA GLU A 1045 7.02 2.91 -27.95
C GLU A 1045 6.27 3.67 -29.05
N PHE A 1046 5.43 4.63 -28.66
CA PHE A 1046 4.71 5.49 -29.60
C PHE A 1046 5.68 6.38 -30.37
N LEU A 1047 6.65 6.98 -29.67
CA LEU A 1047 7.72 7.73 -30.31
C LEU A 1047 8.53 6.85 -31.27
N ASP A 1048 8.87 5.62 -30.85
CA ASP A 1048 9.56 4.65 -31.71
C ASP A 1048 8.70 4.28 -32.94
N ALA A 1049 7.39 4.14 -32.78
CA ALA A 1049 6.46 3.85 -33.88
C ALA A 1049 6.35 5.03 -34.86
N LEU A 1050 6.35 6.27 -34.36
CA LEU A 1050 6.39 7.47 -35.19
C LEU A 1050 7.66 7.53 -36.05
N GLU A 1051 8.80 7.12 -35.49
CA GLU A 1051 10.07 7.02 -36.22
C GLU A 1051 10.04 5.90 -37.26
N GLN A 1052 9.72 4.68 -36.84
CA GLN A 1052 9.75 3.49 -37.69
C GLN A 1052 8.76 3.57 -38.86
N GLN A 1053 7.60 4.18 -38.64
CA GLN A 1053 6.57 4.38 -39.65
C GLN A 1053 6.76 5.67 -40.47
N SER A 1054 7.93 6.31 -40.36
CA SER A 1054 8.34 7.50 -41.13
C SER A 1054 7.37 8.67 -41.00
N TRP A 1055 6.80 8.88 -39.82
CA TRP A 1055 6.04 10.10 -39.50
C TRP A 1055 6.96 11.30 -39.31
N LEU A 1056 8.16 11.05 -38.78
CA LEU A 1056 9.28 11.97 -38.74
C LEU A 1056 10.24 11.62 -39.87
N THR A 1057 10.70 12.61 -40.63
CA THR A 1057 11.73 12.44 -41.65
C THR A 1057 13.09 12.74 -41.01
N PRO A 1058 13.95 11.75 -40.77
CA PRO A 1058 15.20 11.96 -40.05
C PRO A 1058 16.06 13.05 -40.68
N GLY A 1059 16.35 14.12 -39.91
CA GLY A 1059 17.17 15.25 -40.35
C GLY A 1059 16.39 16.38 -41.03
N ASP A 1060 15.09 16.22 -41.28
CA ASP A 1060 14.30 17.14 -42.09
C ASP A 1060 12.86 17.31 -41.55
N TRP A 1061 12.72 18.18 -40.56
CA TRP A 1061 11.42 18.51 -39.97
C TRP A 1061 10.44 19.11 -40.97
N ALA A 1062 10.91 19.98 -41.88
CA ALA A 1062 10.07 20.66 -42.86
C ALA A 1062 9.33 19.68 -43.77
N ASN A 1063 9.93 18.52 -44.06
CA ASN A 1063 9.34 17.47 -44.89
C ASN A 1063 8.77 16.29 -44.08
N SER A 1064 8.64 16.41 -42.76
CA SER A 1064 8.04 15.36 -41.93
C SER A 1064 6.53 15.28 -42.11
N ARG A 1065 5.96 14.07 -42.21
CA ARG A 1065 4.49 13.88 -42.30
C ARG A 1065 3.78 14.43 -41.07
N PHE A 1066 4.41 14.32 -39.91
CA PHE A 1066 3.89 14.88 -38.66
C PHE A 1066 3.75 16.41 -38.72
N ARG A 1067 4.70 17.13 -39.35
CA ARG A 1067 4.65 18.60 -39.50
C ARG A 1067 3.43 19.07 -40.30
N GLN A 1068 3.04 18.32 -41.32
CA GLN A 1068 1.86 18.62 -42.16
C GLN A 1068 0.56 18.59 -41.36
N LEU A 1069 0.48 17.77 -40.30
CA LEU A 1069 -0.68 17.73 -39.41
C LEU A 1069 -0.86 19.03 -38.62
N LEU A 1070 0.19 19.86 -38.54
CA LEU A 1070 0.24 21.09 -37.75
C LEU A 1070 0.05 22.37 -38.60
N GLU A 1071 -0.22 22.25 -39.90
CA GLU A 1071 -0.29 23.41 -40.81
C GLU A 1071 -1.62 24.18 -40.74
N PHE A 1072 -1.52 25.51 -40.82
CA PHE A 1072 -2.68 26.42 -40.89
C PHE A 1072 -3.33 26.29 -42.27
N MET A 1073 -4.52 25.66 -42.31
CA MET A 1073 -5.32 25.31 -43.50
C MET A 1073 -5.13 23.89 -44.05
N GLY A 1074 -5.35 22.87 -43.20
CA GLY A 1074 -5.53 21.48 -43.66
C GLY A 1074 -5.13 20.40 -42.65
N GLY A 1075 -4.33 20.75 -41.64
CA GLY A 1075 -3.86 19.80 -40.62
C GLY A 1075 -4.88 19.59 -39.49
N PRO A 1076 -5.23 18.34 -39.13
CA PRO A 1076 -6.18 18.06 -38.05
C PRO A 1076 -5.66 18.41 -36.65
N MET A 1077 -4.36 18.68 -36.49
CA MET A 1077 -3.71 18.99 -35.22
C MET A 1077 -3.24 20.46 -35.14
N PHE A 1078 -3.80 21.34 -35.98
CA PHE A 1078 -3.49 22.78 -35.94
C PHE A 1078 -3.80 23.38 -34.56
N ARG A 1079 -2.81 24.07 -33.95
CA ARG A 1079 -2.82 24.65 -32.58
C ARG A 1079 -2.91 23.65 -31.42
N VAL A 1080 -2.72 22.35 -31.66
CA VAL A 1080 -2.64 21.36 -30.57
C VAL A 1080 -1.33 21.49 -29.79
N PHE A 1081 -0.24 21.85 -30.48
CA PHE A 1081 1.08 22.08 -29.90
C PHE A 1081 1.40 23.57 -29.81
N THR A 1082 2.09 23.97 -28.75
CA THR A 1082 2.69 25.31 -28.62
C THR A 1082 3.90 25.46 -29.55
N GLN A 1083 4.43 26.67 -29.68
CA GLN A 1083 5.62 26.88 -30.53
C GLN A 1083 6.84 26.13 -29.98
N ASP A 1084 7.07 26.14 -28.67
CA ASP A 1084 8.20 25.45 -28.04
C ASP A 1084 8.10 23.91 -28.22
N GLU A 1085 6.89 23.36 -28.17
CA GLU A 1085 6.65 21.94 -28.42
C GLU A 1085 6.91 21.59 -29.89
N ILE A 1086 6.59 22.49 -30.83
CA ILE A 1086 6.91 22.35 -32.25
C ILE A 1086 8.44 22.40 -32.47
N ASP A 1087 9.12 23.29 -31.77
CA ASP A 1087 10.58 23.43 -31.85
C ASP A 1087 11.29 22.20 -31.26
N LEU A 1088 10.71 21.56 -30.23
CA LEU A 1088 11.18 20.28 -29.70
C LEU A 1088 11.01 19.14 -30.72
N TRP A 1089 9.85 19.06 -31.39
CA TRP A 1089 9.65 18.10 -32.49
C TRP A 1089 10.66 18.31 -33.63
N ASP A 1090 10.96 19.56 -33.97
CA ASP A 1090 11.99 19.91 -34.97
C ASP A 1090 13.37 19.43 -34.51
N ALA A 1091 13.80 19.81 -33.31
CA ALA A 1091 15.09 19.46 -32.74
C ALA A 1091 15.29 17.93 -32.66
N TYR A 1092 14.25 17.20 -32.21
CA TYR A 1092 14.26 15.74 -32.18
C TYR A 1092 14.39 15.15 -33.59
N THR A 1093 13.60 15.64 -34.54
CA THR A 1093 13.63 15.19 -35.92
C THR A 1093 14.98 15.44 -36.58
N VAL A 1094 15.59 16.61 -36.34
CA VAL A 1094 16.94 16.94 -36.82
C VAL A 1094 17.99 16.02 -36.19
N GLN A 1095 17.83 15.64 -34.91
CA GLN A 1095 18.72 14.71 -34.23
C GLN A 1095 18.70 13.31 -34.89
N LEU A 1096 17.51 12.82 -35.30
CA LEU A 1096 17.37 11.52 -35.95
C LEU A 1096 18.18 11.40 -37.26
N GLY A 1097 18.40 12.50 -37.98
CA GLY A 1097 19.16 12.52 -39.24
C GLY A 1097 20.67 12.64 -39.07
N ARG A 1098 21.15 12.87 -37.84
CA ARG A 1098 22.59 12.86 -37.55
C ARG A 1098 23.03 11.40 -37.42
N PRO A 1099 24.16 10.97 -38.02
CA PRO A 1099 24.71 9.65 -37.74
C PRO A 1099 24.89 9.56 -36.22
N LYS A 1100 24.29 8.52 -35.59
CA LYS A 1100 24.45 8.27 -34.15
C LYS A 1100 25.94 8.44 -33.84
N PRO A 1101 26.33 9.43 -33.04
CA PRO A 1101 27.72 9.54 -32.64
C PRO A 1101 28.07 8.19 -32.02
N THR A 1102 29.11 7.52 -32.52
CA THR A 1102 29.71 6.47 -31.70
C THR A 1102 30.02 7.17 -30.39
N PRO A 1103 29.39 6.77 -29.26
CA PRO A 1103 29.64 7.45 -28.01
C PRO A 1103 31.16 7.46 -27.82
N PRO A 1104 31.78 8.61 -27.49
CA PRO A 1104 33.15 8.57 -27.05
C PRO A 1104 33.17 7.53 -25.93
N ILE A 1105 34.00 6.49 -26.08
CA ILE A 1105 34.22 5.56 -24.98
C ILE A 1105 34.68 6.46 -23.84
N PRO A 1106 33.89 6.62 -22.76
CA PRO A 1106 34.32 7.47 -21.67
C PRO A 1106 35.66 6.92 -21.20
N GLU A 1107 36.64 7.79 -20.96
CA GLU A 1107 37.94 7.33 -20.48
C GLU A 1107 37.69 6.43 -19.27
N PRO A 1108 38.19 5.17 -19.28
CA PRO A 1108 37.98 4.27 -18.15
C PRO A 1108 38.47 4.96 -16.89
N ARG A 1109 37.67 4.94 -15.82
CA ARG A 1109 38.10 5.54 -14.55
C ARG A 1109 39.48 4.99 -14.16
N PRO A 1110 40.33 5.81 -13.51
CA PRO A 1110 41.60 5.34 -12.99
C PRO A 1110 41.39 4.05 -12.17
N PRO A 1111 42.27 3.04 -12.26
CA PRO A 1111 42.02 1.71 -11.70
C PRO A 1111 41.61 1.69 -10.21
N ALA A 1112 42.08 2.68 -9.44
CA ALA A 1112 41.70 2.87 -8.04
C ALA A 1112 40.21 3.21 -7.86
N ARG A 1113 39.69 4.18 -8.61
CA ARG A 1113 38.28 4.57 -8.52
C ARG A 1113 37.37 3.52 -9.14
N ALA A 1114 37.79 2.92 -10.24
CA ALA A 1114 37.04 1.83 -10.88
C ALA A 1114 36.83 0.63 -9.92
N MET A 1115 37.86 0.25 -9.15
CA MET A 1115 37.73 -0.81 -8.15
C MET A 1115 36.82 -0.41 -6.98
N ALA A 1116 36.88 0.85 -6.52
CA ALA A 1116 35.98 1.36 -5.49
C ALA A 1116 34.51 1.28 -5.94
N ASP A 1117 34.22 1.69 -7.18
CA ASP A 1117 32.88 1.63 -7.75
C ASP A 1117 32.37 0.17 -7.87
N VAL A 1118 33.24 -0.80 -8.15
CA VAL A 1118 32.87 -2.23 -8.16
C VAL A 1118 32.54 -2.73 -6.76
N ILE A 1119 33.29 -2.29 -5.73
CA ILE A 1119 32.97 -2.64 -4.34
C ILE A 1119 31.62 -2.07 -3.95
N ASP A 1120 31.33 -0.82 -4.31
CA ASP A 1120 30.06 -0.17 -3.98
C ASP A 1120 28.88 -0.72 -4.80
N GLN A 1121 29.09 -1.06 -6.08
CA GLN A 1121 28.12 -1.75 -6.92
C GLN A 1121 27.70 -3.10 -6.32
N LEU A 1122 28.65 -3.85 -5.75
CA LEU A 1122 28.40 -5.18 -5.20
C LEU A 1122 28.02 -5.14 -3.70
N ARG A 1123 28.22 -4.03 -3.00
CA ARG A 1123 28.01 -3.88 -1.55
C ARG A 1123 26.63 -4.34 -1.06
N PRO A 1124 25.50 -3.97 -1.70
CA PRO A 1124 24.17 -4.41 -1.24
C PRO A 1124 24.01 -5.94 -1.24
N VAL A 1125 24.64 -6.60 -2.21
CA VAL A 1125 24.58 -8.06 -2.38
C VAL A 1125 25.58 -8.76 -1.45
N GLN A 1126 26.75 -8.16 -1.21
CA GLN A 1126 27.82 -8.78 -0.43
C GLN A 1126 27.68 -8.60 1.10
N GLN A 1127 26.94 -7.57 1.56
CA GLN A 1127 26.61 -7.38 2.99
C GLN A 1127 25.72 -8.52 3.54
N GLY A 1128 24.82 -9.07 2.71
CA GLY A 1128 23.91 -10.16 3.08
C GLY A 1128 24.48 -11.58 2.88
N SER A 1129 25.72 -11.73 2.39
CA SER A 1129 26.29 -13.03 2.06
C SER A 1129 26.77 -13.79 3.30
N THR A 1130 26.17 -14.95 3.59
CA THR A 1130 26.48 -15.78 4.76
C THR A 1130 27.96 -16.21 4.81
N GLY A 1131 28.59 -16.41 3.64
CA GLY A 1131 30.02 -16.75 3.55
C GLY A 1131 30.96 -15.65 4.06
N HIS A 1132 30.51 -14.39 4.06
CA HIS A 1132 31.30 -13.24 4.51
C HIS A 1132 31.25 -13.01 6.03
N GLN A 1133 30.35 -13.70 6.75
CA GLN A 1133 30.32 -13.67 8.21
C GLN A 1133 31.42 -14.53 8.85
N GLY A 1134 31.94 -15.54 8.14
CA GLY A 1134 33.01 -16.43 8.63
C GLY A 1134 34.39 -16.18 8.01
N ALA A 1135 34.46 -15.57 6.83
CA ALA A 1135 35.73 -15.22 6.19
C ALA A 1135 36.36 -13.99 6.86
N LEU A 1136 37.65 -14.05 7.19
CA LEU A 1136 38.36 -12.98 7.90
C LEU A 1136 39.39 -12.30 7.01
N LEU A 1137 39.51 -10.98 7.15
CA LEU A 1137 40.58 -10.15 6.59
C LEU A 1137 41.19 -9.30 7.70
N ALA A 1138 42.51 -9.32 7.79
CA ALA A 1138 43.28 -8.51 8.71
C ALA A 1138 43.36 -7.06 8.22
N ASP A 1139 43.18 -6.11 9.13
CA ASP A 1139 43.43 -4.69 8.89
C ASP A 1139 44.94 -4.36 8.87
N ALA A 1140 45.28 -3.07 8.72
CA ALA A 1140 46.67 -2.60 8.67
C ALA A 1140 47.44 -2.85 9.99
N GLN A 1141 46.74 -3.08 11.10
CA GLN A 1141 47.28 -3.39 12.42
C GLN A 1141 47.38 -4.90 12.66
N GLY A 1142 46.90 -5.72 11.71
CA GLY A 1142 46.92 -7.18 11.78
C GLY A 1142 45.74 -7.79 12.54
N MET A 1143 44.72 -7.00 12.88
CA MET A 1143 43.51 -7.48 13.53
C MET A 1143 42.53 -8.05 12.50
N ALA A 1144 42.08 -9.29 12.72
CA ALA A 1144 41.19 -9.98 11.79
C ALA A 1144 39.72 -9.58 12.01
N HIS A 1145 39.08 -9.04 10.97
CA HIS A 1145 37.65 -8.71 10.95
C HIS A 1145 36.94 -9.55 9.89
N THR A 1146 35.64 -9.79 10.07
CA THR A 1146 34.85 -10.52 9.07
C THR A 1146 34.74 -9.70 7.79
N VAL A 1147 34.66 -10.36 6.62
CA VAL A 1147 34.42 -9.67 5.35
C VAL A 1147 33.12 -8.86 5.40
N ALA A 1148 32.10 -9.34 6.11
CA ALA A 1148 30.85 -8.61 6.37
C ALA A 1148 31.08 -7.31 7.15
N TRP A 1149 31.96 -7.31 8.17
CA TRP A 1149 32.33 -6.10 8.90
C TRP A 1149 32.94 -5.04 7.99
N TRP A 1150 33.81 -5.44 7.05
CA TRP A 1150 34.40 -4.52 6.08
C TRP A 1150 33.37 -3.89 5.15
N PHE A 1151 32.36 -4.65 4.71
CA PHE A 1151 31.28 -4.10 3.90
C PHE A 1151 30.31 -3.22 4.69
N ALA A 1152 30.21 -3.40 6.01
CA ALA A 1152 29.38 -2.57 6.90
C ALA A 1152 30.00 -1.21 7.24
N LEU A 1153 31.29 -0.99 6.92
CA LEU A 1153 31.92 0.32 7.10
C LEU A 1153 31.28 1.35 6.15
N PRO A 1154 30.84 2.51 6.67
CA PRO A 1154 30.13 3.52 5.88
C PRO A 1154 31.08 4.31 4.95
N GLY A 1155 30.53 4.74 3.81
CA GLY A 1155 31.15 5.72 2.92
C GLY A 1155 32.46 5.29 2.24
N GLU A 1156 33.12 6.27 1.63
CA GLU A 1156 34.35 6.08 0.85
C GLU A 1156 35.54 5.59 1.69
N GLU A 1157 35.60 5.94 2.98
CA GLU A 1157 36.63 5.46 3.89
C GLU A 1157 36.54 3.95 4.12
N GLY A 1158 35.34 3.40 4.25
CA GLY A 1158 35.11 1.95 4.33
C GLY A 1158 35.56 1.22 3.06
N THR A 1159 35.23 1.77 1.90
CA THR A 1159 35.68 1.25 0.58
C THR A 1159 37.21 1.27 0.48
N HIS A 1160 37.84 2.39 0.83
CA HIS A 1160 39.29 2.55 0.82
C HIS A 1160 39.98 1.55 1.76
N ALA A 1161 39.45 1.36 2.98
CA ALA A 1161 40.02 0.46 3.96
C ALA A 1161 39.92 -1.02 3.54
N LEU A 1162 38.78 -1.43 2.96
CA LEU A 1162 38.61 -2.78 2.41
C LEU A 1162 39.55 -3.02 1.21
N MET A 1163 39.71 -2.06 0.30
CA MET A 1163 40.68 -2.16 -0.81
C MET A 1163 42.11 -2.34 -0.29
N ALA A 1164 42.48 -1.59 0.75
CA ALA A 1164 43.79 -1.73 1.39
C ALA A 1164 43.98 -3.10 2.05
N ALA A 1165 42.94 -3.63 2.71
CA ALA A 1165 42.95 -4.96 3.29
C ALA A 1165 43.09 -6.06 2.22
N LEU A 1166 42.36 -5.96 1.10
CA LEU A 1166 42.44 -6.92 -0.01
C LEU A 1166 43.83 -6.95 -0.65
N ALA A 1167 44.49 -5.80 -0.79
CA ALA A 1167 45.83 -5.66 -1.35
C ALA A 1167 46.96 -5.95 -0.32
N SER A 1168 46.63 -6.12 0.96
CA SER A 1168 47.61 -6.31 2.02
C SER A 1168 48.31 -7.67 1.91
N PRO A 1169 49.65 -7.71 2.00
CA PRO A 1169 50.39 -8.98 2.02
C PRO A 1169 50.05 -9.84 3.24
N LEU A 1170 49.47 -9.26 4.31
CA LEU A 1170 49.01 -10.00 5.50
C LEU A 1170 47.88 -10.98 5.17
N ASN A 1171 47.03 -10.65 4.20
CA ASN A 1171 45.85 -11.43 3.84
C ASN A 1171 46.12 -12.45 2.72
N GLN A 1172 47.26 -12.35 2.03
CA GLN A 1172 47.68 -13.30 0.98
C GLN A 1172 46.63 -13.54 -0.12
N LEU A 1173 45.76 -12.55 -0.37
CA LEU A 1173 44.69 -12.63 -1.37
C LEU A 1173 45.11 -12.08 -2.72
N ILE A 1174 45.82 -10.95 -2.72
CA ILE A 1174 46.26 -10.27 -3.93
C ILE A 1174 47.78 -10.07 -3.87
N THR A 1175 48.44 -10.33 -4.98
CA THR A 1175 49.84 -10.00 -5.22
C THR A 1175 49.86 -8.79 -6.17
N PRO A 1176 50.07 -7.56 -5.67
CA PRO A 1176 49.98 -6.36 -6.50
C PRO A 1176 50.93 -6.42 -7.70
N GLY A 1177 50.39 -6.20 -8.90
CA GLY A 1177 51.11 -6.28 -10.18
C GLY A 1177 51.14 -7.67 -10.81
N GLU A 1178 50.67 -8.71 -10.11
CA GLU A 1178 50.69 -10.10 -10.59
C GLU A 1178 49.29 -10.74 -10.51
N PRO A 1179 48.36 -10.42 -11.44
CA PRO A 1179 47.01 -10.97 -11.46
C PRO A 1179 46.96 -12.50 -11.45
N GLY A 1180 47.88 -13.16 -12.17
CA GLY A 1180 47.97 -14.63 -12.22
C GLY A 1180 48.36 -15.29 -10.90
N ASN A 1181 49.08 -14.57 -10.03
CA ASN A 1181 49.50 -15.03 -8.71
C ASN A 1181 48.60 -14.52 -7.58
N SER A 1182 47.50 -13.83 -7.91
CA SER A 1182 46.54 -13.29 -6.95
C SER A 1182 45.38 -14.26 -6.73
N ARG A 1183 45.36 -14.94 -5.59
CA ARG A 1183 44.33 -15.93 -5.22
C ARG A 1183 42.90 -15.39 -5.34
N PHE A 1184 42.69 -14.12 -5.02
CA PHE A 1184 41.41 -13.43 -5.18
C PHE A 1184 40.89 -13.56 -6.61
N LEU A 1185 41.72 -13.26 -7.60
CA LEU A 1185 41.36 -13.31 -9.01
C LEU A 1185 41.37 -14.73 -9.58
N SER A 1186 42.38 -15.55 -9.25
CA SER A 1186 42.59 -16.86 -9.87
C SER A 1186 41.77 -18.00 -9.26
N GLN A 1187 41.20 -17.82 -8.06
CA GLN A 1187 40.41 -18.85 -7.37
C GLN A 1187 39.05 -18.34 -6.89
N LEU A 1188 39.00 -17.17 -6.24
CA LEU A 1188 37.76 -16.73 -5.59
C LEU A 1188 36.75 -16.14 -6.59
N ILE A 1189 37.20 -15.23 -7.46
CA ILE A 1189 36.35 -14.60 -8.49
C ILE A 1189 36.58 -15.16 -9.89
N ALA A 1190 37.32 -16.26 -10.04
CA ALA A 1190 37.41 -16.96 -11.32
C ALA A 1190 36.01 -17.41 -11.79
N PRO A 1191 35.75 -17.63 -13.10
CA PRO A 1191 34.42 -18.01 -13.59
C PRO A 1191 33.83 -19.26 -12.91
N SER A 1192 34.67 -20.21 -12.50
CA SER A 1192 34.28 -21.41 -11.73
C SER A 1192 34.48 -21.28 -10.22
N GLY A 1193 34.83 -20.10 -9.73
CA GLY A 1193 35.07 -19.78 -8.32
C GLY A 1193 33.78 -19.47 -7.56
N PRO A 1194 33.81 -19.49 -6.22
CA PRO A 1194 32.63 -19.31 -5.38
C PRO A 1194 31.96 -17.93 -5.54
N MET A 1195 32.68 -16.91 -6.03
CA MET A 1195 32.14 -15.58 -6.32
C MET A 1195 32.12 -15.27 -7.83
N GLY A 1196 32.35 -16.28 -8.69
CA GLY A 1196 32.57 -16.11 -10.13
C GLY A 1196 31.43 -15.36 -10.83
N SER A 1197 30.19 -15.84 -10.68
CA SER A 1197 29.00 -15.30 -11.37
C SER A 1197 28.72 -13.82 -11.05
N PHE A 1198 29.02 -13.36 -9.84
CA PHE A 1198 28.83 -11.95 -9.45
C PHE A 1198 29.85 -11.01 -10.09
N PHE A 1199 31.04 -11.52 -10.39
CA PHE A 1199 32.09 -10.74 -11.05
C PHE A 1199 32.03 -10.83 -12.59
N ASP A 1200 31.14 -11.66 -13.15
CA ASP A 1200 30.76 -11.65 -14.58
C ASP A 1200 29.81 -10.49 -14.94
N LEU A 1201 29.18 -9.87 -13.94
CA LEU A 1201 28.29 -8.72 -14.15
C LEU A 1201 29.02 -7.56 -14.83
N PRO A 1202 28.35 -6.82 -15.73
CA PRO A 1202 28.92 -5.61 -16.33
C PRO A 1202 29.25 -4.58 -15.23
N ALA A 1203 30.45 -4.02 -15.28
CA ALA A 1203 30.84 -2.93 -14.38
C ALA A 1203 30.05 -1.66 -14.75
N ARG A 1204 29.52 -0.93 -13.76
CA ARG A 1204 28.81 0.33 -14.00
C ARG A 1204 29.74 1.37 -14.68
N ALA A 1205 29.17 2.16 -15.60
CA ALA A 1205 29.87 3.17 -16.39
C ALA A 1205 30.52 4.24 -15.48
N PRO A 1206 31.71 4.78 -15.82
CA PRO A 1206 32.42 4.68 -17.10
C PRO A 1206 33.50 3.59 -17.14
N ASN A 1207 33.21 2.36 -16.72
CA ASN A 1207 34.15 1.22 -16.81
C ASN A 1207 33.74 0.25 -17.93
N VAL A 1208 34.64 -0.04 -18.88
CA VAL A 1208 34.39 -1.02 -19.97
C VAL A 1208 34.70 -2.43 -19.47
N GLY A 1209 33.78 -3.39 -19.57
CA GLY A 1209 33.99 -4.81 -19.26
C GLY A 1209 33.22 -5.30 -18.02
N SER A 1210 33.49 -6.53 -17.59
CA SER A 1210 32.92 -7.12 -16.37
C SER A 1210 33.59 -6.55 -15.10
N CYS A 1211 32.95 -6.70 -13.95
CA CYS A 1211 33.54 -6.39 -12.65
C CYS A 1211 34.89 -7.11 -12.46
N ARG A 1212 35.03 -8.34 -12.98
CA ARG A 1212 36.30 -9.07 -13.00
C ARG A 1212 37.39 -8.37 -13.83
N ASP A 1213 37.02 -7.79 -14.97
CA ASP A 1213 37.97 -7.06 -15.82
C ASP A 1213 38.50 -5.79 -15.14
N VAL A 1214 37.70 -5.19 -14.27
CA VAL A 1214 38.11 -4.06 -13.41
C VAL A 1214 39.08 -4.53 -12.33
N VAL A 1215 38.78 -5.64 -11.63
CA VAL A 1215 39.70 -6.23 -10.64
C VAL A 1215 41.03 -6.61 -11.29
N TYR A 1216 41.01 -7.22 -12.48
CA TYR A 1216 42.22 -7.56 -13.24
C TYR A 1216 43.09 -6.32 -13.50
N ARG A 1217 42.47 -5.22 -13.97
CA ARG A 1217 43.17 -3.95 -14.23
C ARG A 1217 43.70 -3.30 -12.96
N TRP A 1218 42.94 -3.33 -11.88
CA TRP A 1218 43.38 -2.82 -10.58
C TRP A 1218 44.60 -3.57 -10.04
N ILE A 1219 44.60 -4.91 -10.10
CA ILE A 1219 45.76 -5.72 -9.69
C ILE A 1219 46.96 -5.44 -10.60
N THR A 1220 46.75 -5.39 -11.91
CA THR A 1220 47.81 -5.08 -12.90
C THR A 1220 48.46 -3.72 -12.63
N ALA A 1221 47.66 -2.73 -12.23
CA ALA A 1221 48.11 -1.40 -11.85
C ALA A 1221 48.81 -1.33 -10.48
N ARG A 1222 49.11 -2.48 -9.85
CA ARG A 1222 49.68 -2.61 -8.49
C ARG A 1222 48.75 -2.14 -7.38
N CYS A 1223 47.45 -2.39 -7.53
CA CYS A 1223 46.41 -2.15 -6.52
C CYS A 1223 46.42 -0.71 -5.95
N PRO A 1224 46.36 0.33 -6.81
CA PRO A 1224 46.36 1.71 -6.33
C PRO A 1224 45.09 1.95 -5.49
N LEU A 1225 45.24 2.62 -4.35
CA LEU A 1225 44.10 3.05 -3.53
C LEU A 1225 43.56 4.38 -4.07
N PRO A 1226 42.24 4.65 -3.99
CA PRO A 1226 41.73 5.97 -4.28
C PRO A 1226 42.42 6.98 -3.36
N ALA A 1227 42.71 8.18 -3.86
CA ALA A 1227 43.31 9.20 -3.01
C ALA A 1227 42.40 9.40 -1.79
N PRO A 1228 42.92 9.38 -0.56
CA PRO A 1228 42.11 9.73 0.60
C PRO A 1228 41.56 11.13 0.35
N THR A 1229 40.25 11.30 0.49
CA THR A 1229 39.62 12.60 0.53
C THR A 1229 40.16 13.28 1.78
N PHE A 1230 41.28 14.00 1.63
CA PHE A 1230 41.80 14.78 2.73
C PHE A 1230 40.71 15.78 3.07
N LEU A 1231 40.16 15.69 4.28
CA LEU A 1231 39.74 16.87 5.01
C LEU A 1231 40.94 17.82 4.93
N SER A 1232 40.83 18.80 4.05
CA SER A 1232 41.76 19.90 3.97
C SER A 1232 41.70 20.60 5.32
N LEU A 1233 42.65 20.28 6.20
CA LEU A 1233 42.99 21.12 7.33
C LEU A 1233 43.58 22.42 6.76
N ARG A 1234 42.71 23.37 6.41
CA ARG A 1234 43.12 24.75 6.19
C ARG A 1234 43.22 25.42 7.55
N LEU A 1235 44.43 25.46 8.10
CA LEU A 1235 44.77 26.52 9.05
C LEU A 1235 44.90 27.84 8.28
N ASN A 1236 43.76 28.50 8.07
CA ASN A 1236 43.71 29.83 7.45
C ASN A 1236 44.19 30.88 8.47
N THR A 1237 45.51 31.04 8.58
CA THR A 1237 46.06 32.29 9.09
C THR A 1237 46.11 33.28 7.93
N PRO A 1238 45.46 34.46 8.01
CA PRO A 1238 45.46 35.46 6.93
C PRO A 1238 46.87 35.75 6.42
N ALA A 1239 47.04 35.91 5.10
CA ALA A 1239 48.35 36.17 4.47
C ALA A 1239 49.08 37.36 5.12
N ALA A 1240 48.35 38.43 5.45
CA ALA A 1240 48.88 39.59 6.16
C ALA A 1240 49.45 39.27 7.56
N LYS A 1241 48.89 38.30 8.29
CA LYS A 1241 49.39 37.84 9.60
C LYS A 1241 50.60 36.90 9.45
N ARG A 1242 50.67 36.12 8.36
CA ARG A 1242 51.79 35.22 8.05
C ARG A 1242 53.02 36.00 7.55
N GLU A 1243 52.80 37.03 6.75
CA GLU A 1243 53.84 37.91 6.19
C GLU A 1243 54.42 38.91 7.21
N GLY A 1244 53.64 39.31 8.22
CA GLY A 1244 54.09 40.21 9.30
C GLY A 1244 54.90 39.55 10.42
N HIS A 1245 55.03 38.21 10.45
CA HIS A 1245 55.71 37.49 11.53
C HIS A 1245 57.19 37.22 11.19
N ALA A 1246 58.11 37.66 12.05
CA ALA A 1246 59.55 37.70 11.78
C ALA A 1246 60.23 36.36 11.40
N THR A 1247 59.54 35.23 11.58
CA THR A 1247 60.06 33.87 11.29
C THR A 1247 59.09 33.00 10.46
N GLY A 1248 57.92 33.50 10.07
CA GLY A 1248 56.91 32.75 9.30
C GLY A 1248 56.25 31.56 10.02
N ARG A 1249 56.50 31.35 11.32
CA ARG A 1249 55.88 30.29 12.15
C ARG A 1249 55.01 30.89 13.26
N VAL A 1250 53.71 30.61 13.24
CA VAL A 1250 52.75 30.98 14.29
C VAL A 1250 52.33 29.71 15.04
N VAL A 1251 52.37 29.72 16.38
CA VAL A 1251 51.91 28.62 17.24
C VAL A 1251 50.73 29.12 18.06
N GLY A 1252 49.53 28.59 17.79
CA GLY A 1252 48.32 28.85 18.57
C GLY A 1252 47.85 27.57 19.26
N MET A 1253 47.32 27.68 20.48
CA MET A 1253 46.65 26.58 21.18
C MET A 1253 45.19 26.52 20.71
N GLY A 1254 44.90 25.64 19.77
CA GLY A 1254 43.54 25.17 19.48
C GLY A 1254 43.40 23.74 20.00
N THR A 1255 42.29 23.44 20.66
CA THR A 1255 41.89 22.05 20.94
C THR A 1255 41.57 21.34 19.62
N ILE A 1256 42.04 20.10 19.53
CA ILE A 1256 41.90 19.20 18.39
C ILE A 1256 40.48 18.62 18.40
N HIS A 1257 39.78 18.67 17.26
CA HIS A 1257 38.64 17.81 16.95
C HIS A 1257 39.04 16.84 15.86
#